data_AF-A0A8J4P734-F1
#
_entry.id   AF-A0A8J4P734-F1
#
_cell.length_a   1.000
_cell.length_b   1.000
_cell.length_c   1.000
_cell.angle_alpha   90.00
_cell.angle_beta   90.00
_cell.angle_gamma   90.00
#
_symmetry.space_group_name_H-M   'P 1'
#
loop_
_entity.id
_entity.type
_entity.pdbx_description
1 polymer ?
#
loop_
_entity_poly.entity_id
_entity_poly.type
_entity_poly.pdbx_seq_one_letter_code
_entity_poly.pdbx_strand_id
1 'polypeptide(L)'
;ASPLLSAEPPLIHSQWYGHACPLGQFPCGNLSVCLPQALHCNGEDDCDNGADEENCVDDSGWLQILGDMLAARSSRVAVEDEGDACWLEVFPEQCRCWGRAVDCTERDLATVPWVSSNVTRMDLKKNKIPSLLDNEFGRYRSLKKLFLQNNKIRLISPKAFAGLSQLKMLFLSHNRITQLKPRVFEDLHRLEWLMLDNNRIATIVPATFAELKSLYFLYMLNNSLTQIPNASLCTEMPKLSWLELEGNRIRAVHRAVFQECHHFTVLILRRNKLRWIQDGTFSRLNRLVELDLSSNRLDQLPSSLFNGLAQLQQLNISYNPLKEIFPGQFESLPQLRSLSLEGLEIPNIHNLTFQKLTNLSHIYFKKFQYCHYAPHVRSCKPNTDGISSFENLLANVILRVFVWVIACLTCFGNLFVICMRSFIVTENSQHTMAIKSLCCADGLMGIYLFVIGAFDLKYSGEFNKHAQGWMGSLQCQLVGSLAMLSSEVSVLLLTYMTLEKYFSIAFPFSHHRAGKKQTISVLAAIWLLGFSLSIIPLWCKESFGNYYGRNGVCFPLQSDLGERPSARGYSATIYLGLNLAAFITIVFAYSGMFYSIHITASKTAERGVCSREVTIAKRFFFIVFTDALCWIPIFLLKLLSLLQVEIPGTITSWVVIFILPINSALNPILYTITTASFQEKVKGCLQTKQLELHES
;
A
#
# COMPACT_ATOMS: atom_id res chain seq x y z
N ALA A 1 61.16 -16.32 11.17
CA ALA A 1 61.66 -15.63 9.96
C ALA A 1 61.02 -16.30 8.75
N SER A 2 60.66 -15.50 7.73
CA SER A 2 60.00 -15.85 6.44
C SER A 2 58.45 -15.70 6.42
N PRO A 3 57.85 -15.20 5.31
CA PRO A 3 57.06 -13.97 5.31
C PRO A 3 55.66 -14.05 4.63
N LEU A 4 55.00 -12.88 4.57
CA LEU A 4 53.76 -12.48 3.91
C LEU A 4 53.35 -13.23 2.62
N LEU A 5 52.04 -13.53 2.51
CA LEU A 5 51.27 -13.35 1.27
C LEU A 5 49.93 -12.67 1.59
N SER A 6 49.72 -11.55 0.91
CA SER A 6 48.53 -10.69 0.87
C SER A 6 47.33 -11.40 0.22
N ALA A 7 46.16 -11.30 0.85
CA ALA A 7 44.87 -11.58 0.22
C ALA A 7 44.17 -10.23 -0.06
N GLU A 8 44.09 -9.85 -1.33
CA GLU A 8 43.20 -8.78 -1.81
C GLU A 8 41.74 -9.28 -1.86
N PRO A 9 40.75 -8.47 -1.44
CA PRO A 9 39.34 -8.69 -1.78
C PRO A 9 39.01 -8.07 -3.16
N PRO A 10 38.03 -8.60 -3.92
CA PRO A 10 37.74 -8.10 -5.26
C PRO A 10 37.01 -6.76 -5.23
N LEU A 11 37.49 -5.86 -6.10
CA LEU A 11 37.11 -4.46 -6.24
C LEU A 11 35.65 -4.24 -6.68
N ILE A 12 35.00 -3.33 -5.96
CA ILE A 12 33.72 -2.68 -6.25
C ILE A 12 34.01 -1.53 -7.21
N HIS A 13 33.55 -1.53 -8.46
CA HIS A 13 33.54 -0.30 -9.28
C HIS A 13 32.50 -0.31 -10.41
N SER A 14 31.58 0.66 -10.37
CA SER A 14 31.34 1.53 -11.52
C SER A 14 32.39 2.65 -11.45
N GLN A 15 33.36 2.64 -12.37
CA GLN A 15 34.40 3.68 -12.46
C GLN A 15 33.87 4.84 -13.28
N TRP A 16 33.75 6.05 -12.72
CA TRP A 16 33.94 7.32 -13.42
C TRP A 16 34.52 8.33 -12.39
N TYR A 17 35.75 8.80 -12.64
CA TYR A 17 36.57 9.77 -11.88
C TYR A 17 36.51 9.79 -10.33
N GLY A 18 37.41 9.02 -9.69
CA GLY A 18 38.15 9.47 -8.50
C GLY A 18 37.56 9.27 -7.10
N HIS A 19 36.24 9.19 -6.92
CA HIS A 19 35.66 8.86 -5.61
C HIS A 19 34.45 7.95 -5.77
N ALA A 20 34.59 6.67 -5.42
CA ALA A 20 33.44 5.79 -5.29
C ALA A 20 32.56 6.30 -4.12
N CYS A 21 31.29 6.56 -4.39
CA CYS A 21 30.34 6.93 -3.34
C CYS A 21 30.31 5.83 -2.26
N PRO A 22 30.20 6.20 -0.97
CA PRO A 22 30.10 5.21 0.10
C PRO A 22 28.83 4.36 -0.08
N LEU A 23 28.86 3.14 0.47
CA LEU A 23 27.74 2.19 0.38
C LEU A 23 26.42 2.84 0.84
N GLY A 24 25.37 2.79 0.02
CA GLY A 24 24.11 3.47 0.29
C GLY A 24 23.98 4.87 -0.33
N GLN A 25 24.99 5.35 -1.05
CA GLN A 25 24.96 6.60 -1.80
C GLN A 25 25.25 6.36 -3.29
N PHE A 26 24.63 7.17 -4.15
CA PHE A 26 24.75 7.11 -5.60
C PHE A 26 25.13 8.48 -6.16
N PRO A 27 25.96 8.53 -7.21
CA PRO A 27 26.40 9.79 -7.80
C PRO A 27 25.26 10.54 -8.49
N CYS A 28 25.29 11.86 -8.42
CA CYS A 28 24.42 12.78 -9.17
C CYS A 28 24.83 12.86 -10.66
N GLY A 29 24.74 11.74 -11.38
CA GLY A 29 25.17 11.65 -12.78
C GLY A 29 26.65 11.97 -12.93
N ASN A 30 26.97 13.08 -13.61
CA ASN A 30 28.35 13.52 -13.86
C ASN A 30 28.94 14.42 -12.75
N LEU A 31 28.17 14.73 -11.70
CA LEU A 31 28.64 15.54 -10.58
C LEU A 31 29.42 14.68 -9.56
N SER A 32 30.40 15.28 -8.88
CA SER A 32 31.15 14.63 -7.78
C SER A 32 30.35 14.51 -6.48
N VAL A 33 29.05 14.82 -6.51
CA VAL A 33 28.15 14.80 -5.36
C VAL A 33 27.49 13.42 -5.30
N CYS A 34 27.53 12.82 -4.12
CA CYS A 34 26.86 11.56 -3.83
C CYS A 34 25.61 11.84 -2.99
N LEU A 35 24.46 11.35 -3.43
CA LEU A 35 23.21 11.43 -2.66
C LEU A 35 22.87 10.07 -2.04
N PRO A 36 22.29 10.04 -0.83
CA PRO A 36 21.73 8.83 -0.25
C PRO A 36 20.66 8.18 -1.14
N GLN A 37 20.56 6.85 -1.08
CA GLN A 37 19.52 6.04 -1.76
C GLN A 37 18.10 6.60 -1.60
N ALA A 38 17.81 7.21 -0.45
CA ALA A 38 16.51 7.77 -0.10
C ALA A 38 16.08 8.97 -0.95
N LEU A 39 17.04 9.73 -1.46
CA LEU A 39 16.83 10.94 -2.25
C LEU A 39 16.79 10.64 -3.75
N HIS A 40 17.11 9.42 -4.18
CA HIS A 40 16.93 9.03 -5.57
C HIS A 40 15.46 8.64 -5.82
N CYS A 41 14.88 9.17 -6.89
CA CYS A 41 13.52 8.85 -7.33
C CYS A 41 12.45 9.17 -6.28
N ASN A 42 12.63 10.27 -5.54
CA ASN A 42 11.69 10.79 -4.56
C ASN A 42 10.69 11.81 -5.17
N GLY A 43 10.94 12.28 -6.40
CA GLY A 43 10.13 13.26 -7.12
C GLY A 43 10.51 14.72 -6.85
N GLU A 44 11.65 14.96 -6.21
CA GLU A 44 12.25 16.28 -5.96
C GLU A 44 13.65 16.31 -6.61
N ASP A 45 14.02 17.42 -7.24
CA ASP A 45 15.36 17.56 -7.84
C ASP A 45 16.37 17.91 -6.73
N ASP A 46 17.02 16.90 -6.15
CA ASP A 46 18.06 17.04 -5.12
C ASP A 46 19.46 17.19 -5.73
N CYS A 47 19.68 16.74 -6.98
CA CYS A 47 20.87 17.07 -7.74
C CYS A 47 20.69 18.35 -8.57
N ASP A 48 21.72 19.20 -8.64
CA ASP A 48 21.72 20.42 -9.48
C ASP A 48 21.41 20.15 -10.97
N ASN A 49 21.65 18.92 -11.44
CA ASN A 49 21.38 18.47 -12.80
C ASN A 49 20.12 17.60 -12.95
N GLY A 50 19.35 17.37 -11.88
CA GLY A 50 18.17 16.48 -11.86
C GLY A 50 18.46 15.00 -12.12
N ALA A 51 19.73 14.58 -12.07
CA ALA A 51 20.13 13.22 -12.44
C ALA A 51 19.60 12.14 -11.47
N ASP A 52 19.28 12.52 -10.25
CA ASP A 52 18.63 11.71 -9.22
C ASP A 52 17.22 11.25 -9.62
N GLU A 53 16.49 12.07 -10.38
CA GLU A 53 15.15 11.75 -10.90
C GLU A 53 15.17 11.12 -12.31
N GLU A 54 16.35 11.02 -12.92
CA GLU A 54 16.53 10.31 -14.19
C GLU A 54 16.60 8.78 -14.00
N ASN A 55 15.90 8.05 -14.88
CA ASN A 55 15.81 6.58 -14.89
C ASN A 55 15.16 5.97 -13.64
N CYS A 56 14.18 6.67 -13.08
CA CYS A 56 13.37 6.20 -11.95
C CYS A 56 12.24 5.25 -12.33
N VAL A 57 11.89 5.21 -13.61
CA VAL A 57 10.96 4.23 -14.16
C VAL A 57 11.72 2.94 -14.38
N ASP A 58 11.22 1.85 -13.81
CA ASP A 58 11.73 0.51 -14.09
C ASP A 58 11.36 0.12 -15.54
N ASP A 59 12.29 0.42 -16.45
CA ASP A 59 12.23 0.09 -17.87
C ASP A 59 12.91 -1.27 -18.17
N SER A 60 13.36 -1.98 -17.13
CA SER A 60 13.95 -3.31 -17.23
C SER A 60 12.99 -4.28 -17.93
N GLY A 61 13.54 -5.30 -18.59
CA GLY A 61 12.74 -6.38 -19.17
C GLY A 61 12.17 -6.05 -20.56
N TRP A 62 10.89 -6.32 -20.76
CA TRP A 62 10.16 -6.20 -22.01
C TRP A 62 10.20 -4.82 -22.65
N LEU A 63 10.10 -3.75 -21.86
CA LEU A 63 10.00 -2.40 -22.40
C LEU A 63 11.25 -2.06 -23.23
N GLN A 64 12.42 -2.46 -22.76
CA GLN A 64 13.67 -2.39 -23.51
C GLN A 64 13.64 -3.28 -24.77
N ILE A 65 13.20 -4.53 -24.65
CA ILE A 65 13.12 -5.47 -25.79
C ILE A 65 12.16 -4.97 -26.88
N LEU A 66 11.00 -4.43 -26.51
CA LEU A 66 10.03 -3.87 -27.45
C LEU A 66 10.59 -2.62 -28.12
N GLY A 67 11.19 -1.73 -27.33
CA GLY A 67 11.83 -0.51 -27.85
C GLY A 67 12.88 -0.85 -28.90
N ASP A 68 13.77 -1.79 -28.58
CA ASP A 68 14.82 -2.26 -29.47
C ASP A 68 14.25 -2.98 -30.70
N MET A 69 13.21 -3.80 -30.55
CA MET A 69 12.53 -4.43 -31.69
C MET A 69 11.82 -3.40 -32.57
N LEU A 70 11.13 -2.44 -31.99
CA LEU A 70 10.44 -1.39 -32.74
C LEU A 70 11.45 -0.47 -33.43
N ALA A 71 12.60 -0.19 -32.83
CA ALA A 71 13.69 0.57 -33.44
C ALA A 71 14.40 -0.21 -34.57
N ALA A 72 14.71 -1.48 -34.34
CA ALA A 72 15.28 -2.39 -35.35
C ALA A 72 14.31 -2.67 -36.51
N ARG A 73 13.00 -2.58 -36.24
CA ARG A 73 11.95 -2.72 -37.25
C ARG A 73 11.63 -1.40 -37.92
N SER A 74 11.70 -0.25 -37.24
CA SER A 74 11.57 1.09 -37.84
C SER A 74 12.71 1.38 -38.82
N SER A 75 13.93 0.91 -38.55
CA SER A 75 15.06 0.95 -39.48
C SER A 75 14.97 -0.05 -40.66
N ARG A 76 14.01 -0.99 -40.63
CA ARG A 76 13.75 -1.98 -41.72
C ARG A 76 12.34 -1.91 -42.31
N VAL A 77 11.49 -1.02 -41.80
CA VAL A 77 10.16 -0.72 -42.32
C VAL A 77 10.30 0.63 -42.98
N ALA A 78 10.62 0.59 -44.28
CA ALA A 78 9.86 1.45 -45.17
C ALA A 78 8.41 1.24 -44.77
N VAL A 79 7.75 2.29 -44.28
CA VAL A 79 6.30 2.36 -44.37
C VAL A 79 6.03 2.02 -45.83
N GLU A 80 5.54 0.80 -46.10
CA GLU A 80 4.92 0.50 -47.38
C GLU A 80 3.69 1.40 -47.38
N ASP A 81 3.91 2.68 -47.72
CA ASP A 81 2.94 3.63 -48.21
C ASP A 81 2.50 3.03 -49.55
N GLU A 82 1.77 1.91 -49.49
CA GLU A 82 0.88 1.52 -50.57
C GLU A 82 -0.09 2.69 -50.65
N GLY A 83 0.19 3.61 -51.58
CA GLY A 83 -0.52 4.88 -51.69
C GLY A 83 -2.05 4.70 -51.70
N ASP A 84 -2.77 5.79 -51.46
CA ASP A 84 -4.23 5.81 -51.23
C ASP A 84 -5.09 5.08 -52.31
N ALA A 85 -4.53 4.77 -53.48
CA ALA A 85 -5.20 4.01 -54.53
C ALA A 85 -5.50 2.57 -54.08
N CYS A 86 -6.72 2.08 -54.37
CA CYS A 86 -7.14 0.70 -54.11
C CYS A 86 -6.76 -0.23 -55.27
N TRP A 87 -6.14 -1.37 -54.97
CA TRP A 87 -5.67 -2.38 -55.94
C TRP A 87 -6.47 -3.69 -55.83
N LEU A 88 -7.63 -3.64 -55.17
CA LEU A 88 -8.57 -4.75 -55.02
C LEU A 88 -9.70 -4.61 -56.03
N GLU A 89 -9.91 -5.65 -56.84
CA GLU A 89 -10.98 -5.68 -57.86
C GLU A 89 -12.39 -5.74 -57.26
N VAL A 90 -12.53 -6.37 -56.09
CA VAL A 90 -13.82 -6.60 -55.41
C VAL A 90 -13.65 -6.36 -53.92
N PHE A 91 -14.46 -5.47 -53.34
CA PHE A 91 -14.63 -5.27 -51.91
C PHE A 91 -16.02 -4.66 -51.62
N PRO A 92 -16.60 -4.82 -50.42
CA PRO A 92 -17.90 -4.23 -50.10
C PRO A 92 -17.83 -2.70 -50.05
N GLU A 93 -18.84 -2.00 -50.57
CA GLU A 93 -18.91 -0.51 -50.52
C GLU A 93 -18.91 0.05 -49.09
N GLN A 94 -19.33 -0.77 -48.12
CA GLN A 94 -19.32 -0.44 -46.71
C GLN A 94 -17.91 -0.45 -46.11
N CYS A 95 -16.91 -0.93 -46.84
CA CYS A 95 -15.52 -1.05 -46.38
C CYS A 95 -14.62 -0.06 -47.12
N ARG A 96 -13.55 0.36 -46.46
CA ARG A 96 -12.50 1.20 -47.05
C ARG A 96 -11.39 0.31 -47.62
N CYS A 97 -10.87 0.67 -48.79
CA CYS A 97 -9.72 0.01 -49.40
C CYS A 97 -8.57 1.00 -49.57
N TRP A 98 -7.34 0.54 -49.33
CA TRP A 98 -6.10 1.25 -49.68
C TRP A 98 -5.03 0.21 -50.03
N GLY A 99 -4.33 0.38 -51.15
CA GLY A 99 -3.40 -0.63 -51.64
C GLY A 99 -4.08 -2.00 -51.80
N ARG A 100 -3.52 -3.02 -51.15
CA ARG A 100 -4.08 -4.38 -51.03
C ARG A 100 -4.69 -4.67 -49.65
N ALA A 101 -5.03 -3.63 -48.89
CA ALA A 101 -5.68 -3.72 -47.60
C ALA A 101 -7.16 -3.36 -47.69
N VAL A 102 -7.97 -4.04 -46.88
CA VAL A 102 -9.40 -3.73 -46.70
C VAL A 102 -9.71 -3.52 -45.22
N ASP A 103 -10.50 -2.48 -44.93
CA ASP A 103 -10.97 -2.15 -43.59
C ASP A 103 -12.50 -2.06 -43.55
N CYS A 104 -13.07 -3.02 -42.84
CA CYS A 104 -14.50 -3.15 -42.56
C CYS A 104 -14.78 -3.02 -41.05
N THR A 105 -14.02 -2.18 -40.33
CA THR A 105 -14.23 -1.95 -38.91
C THR A 105 -15.62 -1.33 -38.65
N GLU A 106 -16.34 -1.87 -37.65
CA GLU A 106 -17.59 -1.29 -37.13
C GLU A 106 -18.72 -1.19 -38.17
N ARG A 107 -18.88 -2.25 -38.98
CA ARG A 107 -19.90 -2.35 -40.05
C ARG A 107 -21.02 -3.34 -39.75
N ASP A 108 -21.13 -3.77 -38.49
CA ASP A 108 -22.15 -4.70 -38.02
C ASP A 108 -22.22 -6.03 -38.79
N LEU A 109 -21.10 -6.45 -39.38
CA LEU A 109 -21.04 -7.64 -40.22
C LEU A 109 -21.34 -8.92 -39.42
N ALA A 110 -22.24 -9.74 -39.93
CA ALA A 110 -22.58 -11.04 -39.36
C ALA A 110 -21.69 -12.18 -39.89
N THR A 111 -21.04 -11.98 -41.04
CA THR A 111 -20.18 -12.97 -41.72
C THR A 111 -18.96 -12.27 -42.32
N VAL A 112 -17.94 -13.06 -42.70
CA VAL A 112 -16.78 -12.53 -43.41
C VAL A 112 -17.20 -12.03 -44.80
N PRO A 113 -16.85 -10.79 -45.19
CA PRO A 113 -17.24 -10.23 -46.48
C PRO A 113 -16.44 -10.85 -47.63
N TRP A 114 -17.02 -10.79 -48.83
CA TRP A 114 -16.36 -11.22 -50.05
C TRP A 114 -15.40 -10.14 -50.58
N VAL A 115 -14.13 -10.48 -50.72
CA VAL A 115 -13.06 -9.58 -51.16
C VAL A 115 -12.22 -10.26 -52.25
N SER A 116 -11.43 -9.50 -53.02
CA SER A 116 -10.45 -10.04 -53.97
C SER A 116 -9.39 -10.92 -53.28
N SER A 117 -8.91 -11.95 -53.99
CA SER A 117 -7.99 -12.97 -53.47
C SER A 117 -6.56 -12.46 -53.20
N ASN A 118 -6.18 -11.34 -53.82
CA ASN A 118 -4.87 -10.71 -53.70
C ASN A 118 -4.71 -9.84 -52.43
N VAL A 119 -5.74 -9.78 -51.57
CA VAL A 119 -5.73 -9.02 -50.31
C VAL A 119 -4.60 -9.48 -49.37
N THR A 120 -3.85 -8.52 -48.83
CA THR A 120 -2.71 -8.77 -47.93
C THR A 120 -3.04 -8.44 -46.48
N ARG A 121 -4.00 -7.54 -46.25
CA ARG A 121 -4.48 -7.14 -44.92
C ARG A 121 -6.00 -7.05 -44.92
N MET A 122 -6.63 -7.71 -43.95
CA MET A 122 -8.08 -7.69 -43.76
C MET A 122 -8.43 -7.28 -42.33
N ASP A 123 -9.14 -6.16 -42.19
CA ASP A 123 -9.56 -5.61 -40.91
C ASP A 123 -11.08 -5.75 -40.72
N LEU A 124 -11.48 -6.64 -39.81
CA LEU A 124 -12.89 -6.99 -39.51
C LEU A 124 -13.23 -6.72 -38.04
N LYS A 125 -12.55 -5.76 -37.40
CA LYS A 125 -12.74 -5.44 -35.98
C LYS A 125 -14.15 -4.91 -35.68
N LYS A 126 -14.59 -5.08 -34.44
CA LYS A 126 -15.84 -4.51 -33.91
C LYS A 126 -17.08 -4.86 -34.75
N ASN A 127 -17.17 -6.11 -35.21
CA ASN A 127 -18.32 -6.62 -35.95
C ASN A 127 -19.12 -7.63 -35.09
N LYS A 128 -20.09 -8.30 -35.71
CA LYS A 128 -21.02 -9.23 -35.04
C LYS A 128 -20.82 -10.68 -35.46
N ILE A 129 -19.64 -11.03 -35.99
CA ILE A 129 -19.33 -12.37 -36.52
C ILE A 129 -19.41 -13.42 -35.40
N PRO A 130 -20.29 -14.45 -35.49
CA PRO A 130 -20.52 -15.40 -34.40
C PRO A 130 -19.63 -16.65 -34.46
N SER A 131 -19.13 -17.03 -35.63
CA SER A 131 -18.34 -18.26 -35.84
C SER A 131 -17.49 -18.17 -37.09
N LEU A 132 -16.39 -18.92 -37.12
CA LEU A 132 -15.56 -19.11 -38.32
C LEU A 132 -15.74 -20.53 -38.88
N LEU A 133 -16.19 -20.62 -40.13
CA LEU A 133 -16.53 -21.87 -40.83
C LEU A 133 -15.34 -22.44 -41.61
N ASP A 134 -15.44 -23.69 -42.05
CA ASP A 134 -14.39 -24.34 -42.84
C ASP A 134 -14.08 -23.57 -44.13
N ASN A 135 -12.79 -23.39 -44.41
CA ASN A 135 -12.26 -22.71 -45.59
C ASN A 135 -12.77 -21.27 -45.80
N GLU A 136 -13.30 -20.62 -44.76
CA GLU A 136 -13.87 -19.27 -44.87
C GLU A 136 -12.85 -18.24 -45.39
N PHE A 137 -11.57 -18.43 -45.09
CA PHE A 137 -10.47 -17.61 -45.60
C PHE A 137 -9.62 -18.28 -46.70
N GLY A 138 -9.95 -19.51 -47.14
CA GLY A 138 -9.04 -20.34 -47.95
C GLY A 138 -8.70 -19.80 -49.35
N ARG A 139 -9.44 -18.80 -49.81
CA ARG A 139 -9.17 -18.07 -51.06
C ARG A 139 -8.10 -16.98 -50.93
N TYR A 140 -7.86 -16.47 -49.71
CA TYR A 140 -6.99 -15.32 -49.47
C TYR A 140 -5.55 -15.76 -49.20
N ARG A 141 -4.93 -16.48 -50.15
CA ARG A 141 -3.60 -17.09 -49.97
C ARG A 141 -2.47 -16.08 -49.77
N SER A 142 -2.68 -14.83 -50.19
CA SER A 142 -1.73 -13.71 -50.04
C SER A 142 -1.89 -12.95 -48.72
N LEU A 143 -2.85 -13.33 -47.88
CA LEU A 143 -3.17 -12.62 -46.64
C LEU A 143 -2.02 -12.75 -45.64
N LYS A 144 -1.50 -11.60 -45.20
CA LYS A 144 -0.41 -11.49 -44.21
C LYS A 144 -0.91 -11.07 -42.83
N LYS A 145 -1.98 -10.27 -42.76
CA LYS A 145 -2.52 -9.73 -41.49
C LYS A 145 -4.04 -9.85 -41.45
N LEU A 146 -4.56 -10.50 -40.40
CA LEU A 146 -5.99 -10.70 -40.18
C LEU A 146 -6.40 -10.19 -38.79
N PHE A 147 -7.34 -9.24 -38.77
CA PHE A 147 -7.84 -8.61 -37.55
C PHE A 147 -9.32 -8.96 -37.35
N LEU A 148 -9.62 -9.70 -36.29
CA LEU A 148 -10.96 -10.19 -35.93
C LEU A 148 -11.34 -9.79 -34.50
N GLN A 149 -10.69 -8.78 -33.91
CA GLN A 149 -10.94 -8.39 -32.53
C GLN A 149 -12.33 -7.81 -32.32
N ASN A 150 -12.84 -7.90 -31.09
CA ASN A 150 -14.14 -7.34 -30.69
C ASN A 150 -15.30 -7.86 -31.54
N ASN A 151 -15.31 -9.16 -31.84
CA ASN A 151 -16.42 -9.85 -32.49
C ASN A 151 -17.20 -10.72 -31.49
N LYS A 152 -18.09 -11.57 -31.99
CA LYS A 152 -18.87 -12.51 -31.16
C LYS A 152 -18.45 -13.96 -31.41
N ILE A 153 -17.21 -14.20 -31.89
CA ILE A 153 -16.75 -15.51 -32.34
C ILE A 153 -16.75 -16.47 -31.15
N ARG A 154 -17.56 -17.52 -31.23
CA ARG A 154 -17.65 -18.58 -30.21
C ARG A 154 -17.01 -19.89 -30.68
N LEU A 155 -17.16 -20.20 -31.97
CA LEU A 155 -16.70 -21.44 -32.58
C LEU A 155 -15.75 -21.14 -33.74
N ILE A 156 -14.61 -21.83 -33.76
CA ILE A 156 -13.66 -21.83 -34.87
C ILE A 156 -13.57 -23.27 -35.37
N SER A 157 -13.89 -23.47 -36.65
CA SER A 157 -13.77 -24.78 -37.28
C SER A 157 -12.29 -25.15 -37.53
N PRO A 158 -11.87 -26.43 -37.51
CA PRO A 158 -10.47 -26.82 -37.67
C PRO A 158 -9.85 -26.34 -38.98
N LYS A 159 -10.65 -26.19 -40.04
CA LYS A 159 -10.19 -25.72 -41.35
C LYS A 159 -10.53 -24.26 -41.61
N ALA A 160 -10.86 -23.48 -40.57
CA ALA A 160 -11.24 -22.08 -40.75
C ALA A 160 -10.12 -21.25 -41.41
N PHE A 161 -8.87 -21.52 -41.03
CA PHE A 161 -7.68 -20.82 -41.54
C PHE A 161 -6.90 -21.63 -42.60
N ALA A 162 -7.51 -22.67 -43.16
CA ALA A 162 -6.84 -23.52 -44.14
C ALA A 162 -6.38 -22.70 -45.37
N GLY A 163 -5.18 -22.97 -45.87
CA GLY A 163 -4.58 -22.31 -47.02
C GLY A 163 -3.89 -20.95 -46.75
N LEU A 164 -3.95 -20.42 -45.52
CA LEU A 164 -3.35 -19.13 -45.15
C LEU A 164 -1.85 -19.20 -44.83
N SER A 165 -1.06 -19.82 -45.72
CA SER A 165 0.38 -20.06 -45.52
C SER A 165 1.26 -18.80 -45.41
N GLN A 166 0.75 -17.63 -45.82
CA GLN A 166 1.46 -16.35 -45.76
C GLN A 166 1.11 -15.48 -44.55
N LEU A 167 0.17 -15.94 -43.71
CA LEU A 167 -0.32 -15.16 -42.58
C LEU A 167 0.79 -15.02 -41.54
N LYS A 168 1.09 -13.78 -41.17
CA LYS A 168 2.08 -13.42 -40.16
C LYS A 168 1.46 -12.98 -38.85
N MET A 169 0.29 -12.35 -38.90
CA MET A 169 -0.38 -11.81 -37.72
C MET A 169 -1.86 -12.18 -37.71
N LEU A 170 -2.30 -12.81 -36.63
CA LEU A 170 -3.68 -13.19 -36.39
C LEU A 170 -4.16 -12.65 -35.05
N PHE A 171 -5.16 -11.77 -35.08
CA PHE A 171 -5.74 -11.18 -33.88
C PHE A 171 -7.18 -11.63 -33.69
N LEU A 172 -7.43 -12.35 -32.59
CA LEU A 172 -8.72 -12.90 -32.19
C LEU A 172 -9.16 -12.41 -30.79
N SER A 173 -8.51 -11.36 -30.28
CA SER A 173 -8.76 -10.82 -28.94
C SER A 173 -10.21 -10.31 -28.76
N HIS A 174 -10.71 -10.36 -27.52
CA HIS A 174 -12.06 -9.90 -27.16
C HIS A 174 -13.19 -10.58 -27.96
N ASN A 175 -13.15 -11.91 -28.01
CA ASN A 175 -14.20 -12.73 -28.58
C ASN A 175 -14.83 -13.60 -27.48
N ARG A 176 -15.56 -14.65 -27.86
CA ARG A 176 -16.24 -15.58 -26.93
C ARG A 176 -15.77 -17.02 -27.15
N ILE A 177 -14.52 -17.20 -27.61
CA ILE A 177 -13.96 -18.50 -27.97
C ILE A 177 -13.83 -19.32 -26.69
N THR A 178 -14.45 -20.50 -26.65
CA THR A 178 -14.42 -21.38 -25.47
C THR A 178 -13.39 -22.50 -25.58
N GLN A 179 -13.11 -22.96 -26.80
CA GLN A 179 -12.22 -24.08 -27.07
C GLN A 179 -11.54 -23.89 -28.43
N LEU A 180 -10.30 -24.37 -28.53
CA LEU A 180 -9.55 -24.46 -29.78
C LEU A 180 -9.36 -25.95 -30.12
N LYS A 181 -9.84 -26.36 -31.28
CA LYS A 181 -9.68 -27.74 -31.75
C LYS A 181 -8.21 -28.01 -32.11
N PRO A 182 -7.74 -29.27 -32.02
CA PRO A 182 -6.41 -29.65 -32.49
C PRO A 182 -6.22 -29.23 -33.96
N ARG A 183 -5.00 -28.83 -34.32
CA ARG A 183 -4.58 -28.47 -35.69
C ARG A 183 -5.35 -27.32 -36.34
N VAL A 184 -6.06 -26.50 -35.55
CA VAL A 184 -6.81 -25.34 -36.08
C VAL A 184 -5.92 -24.29 -36.76
N PHE A 185 -4.62 -24.30 -36.46
CA PHE A 185 -3.61 -23.39 -37.03
C PHE A 185 -2.57 -24.10 -37.92
N GLU A 186 -2.80 -25.34 -38.33
CA GLU A 186 -1.82 -26.22 -38.99
C GLU A 186 -1.14 -25.58 -40.21
N ASP A 187 -1.90 -24.89 -41.08
CA ASP A 187 -1.36 -24.28 -42.31
C ASP A 187 -0.62 -22.95 -42.08
N LEU A 188 -0.61 -22.41 -40.85
CA LEU A 188 -0.11 -21.08 -40.53
C LEU A 188 1.41 -21.04 -40.25
N HIS A 189 2.21 -21.67 -41.12
CA HIS A 189 3.65 -21.88 -40.89
C HIS A 189 4.49 -20.60 -40.75
N ARG A 190 4.02 -19.46 -41.30
CA ARG A 190 4.66 -18.14 -41.25
C ARG A 190 4.09 -17.23 -40.17
N LEU A 191 3.18 -17.72 -39.33
CA LEU A 191 2.56 -16.93 -38.29
C LEU A 191 3.62 -16.56 -37.26
N GLU A 192 3.79 -15.26 -37.04
CA GLU A 192 4.73 -14.70 -36.07
C GLU A 192 3.97 -14.28 -34.79
N TRP A 193 2.74 -13.75 -34.94
CA TRP A 193 1.95 -13.14 -33.85
C TRP A 193 0.56 -13.77 -33.77
N LEU A 194 0.22 -14.33 -32.62
CA LEU A 194 -1.11 -14.87 -32.32
C LEU A 194 -1.66 -14.24 -31.04
N MET A 195 -2.76 -13.48 -31.17
CA MET A 195 -3.44 -12.85 -30.03
C MET A 195 -4.82 -13.46 -29.80
N LEU A 196 -5.03 -14.02 -28.62
CA LEU A 196 -6.24 -14.73 -28.20
C LEU A 196 -6.79 -14.18 -26.87
N ASP A 197 -6.41 -12.95 -26.52
CA ASP A 197 -6.73 -12.32 -25.23
C ASP A 197 -8.22 -12.12 -25.02
N ASN A 198 -8.64 -12.04 -23.76
CA ASN A 198 -10.02 -11.73 -23.36
C ASN A 198 -11.04 -12.66 -24.05
N ASN A 199 -10.75 -13.96 -24.05
CA ASN A 199 -11.65 -15.02 -24.51
C ASN A 199 -12.07 -15.90 -23.31
N ARG A 200 -12.65 -17.07 -23.57
CA ARG A 200 -13.10 -18.01 -22.54
C ARG A 200 -12.45 -19.39 -22.71
N ILE A 201 -11.23 -19.42 -23.24
CA ILE A 201 -10.51 -20.66 -23.53
C ILE A 201 -10.17 -21.33 -22.20
N ALA A 202 -10.69 -22.54 -21.99
CA ALA A 202 -10.52 -23.28 -20.73
C ALA A 202 -9.38 -24.30 -20.77
N THR A 203 -9.12 -24.87 -21.94
CA THR A 203 -8.11 -25.92 -22.14
C THR A 203 -7.40 -25.73 -23.48
N ILE A 204 -6.13 -26.10 -23.50
CA ILE A 204 -5.31 -26.21 -24.69
C ILE A 204 -4.66 -27.60 -24.70
N VAL A 205 -4.46 -28.15 -25.88
CA VAL A 205 -3.66 -29.37 -26.08
C VAL A 205 -2.46 -29.00 -26.98
N PRO A 206 -1.32 -29.69 -26.88
CA PRO A 206 -0.12 -29.32 -27.65
C PRO A 206 -0.40 -29.27 -29.16
N ALA A 207 -1.17 -30.26 -29.65
CA ALA A 207 -1.59 -30.35 -31.04
C ALA A 207 -2.47 -29.17 -31.53
N THR A 208 -3.00 -28.31 -30.64
CA THR A 208 -3.70 -27.08 -31.03
C THR A 208 -2.78 -26.14 -31.81
N PHE A 209 -1.50 -26.08 -31.42
CA PHE A 209 -0.49 -25.18 -31.99
C PHE A 209 0.42 -25.88 -33.00
N ALA A 210 -0.03 -27.02 -33.54
CA ALA A 210 0.77 -27.83 -34.44
C ALA A 210 1.28 -27.02 -35.64
N GLU A 211 2.53 -27.27 -36.05
CA GLU A 211 3.17 -26.68 -37.24
C GLU A 211 3.39 -25.15 -37.23
N LEU A 212 3.23 -24.49 -36.08
CA LEU A 212 3.49 -23.05 -35.88
C LEU A 212 4.99 -22.71 -35.75
N LYS A 213 5.77 -23.10 -36.77
CA LYS A 213 7.24 -23.05 -36.82
C LYS A 213 7.85 -21.65 -36.71
N SER A 214 7.08 -20.60 -37.02
CA SER A 214 7.54 -19.21 -36.99
C SER A 214 6.98 -18.39 -35.84
N LEU A 215 6.16 -18.98 -34.97
CA LEU A 215 5.47 -18.23 -33.93
C LEU A 215 6.46 -17.68 -32.92
N TYR A 216 6.37 -16.36 -32.71
CA TYR A 216 7.25 -15.62 -31.81
C TYR A 216 6.49 -15.12 -30.58
N PHE A 217 5.29 -14.57 -30.81
CA PHE A 217 4.42 -14.00 -29.78
C PHE A 217 3.12 -14.78 -29.65
N LEU A 218 2.87 -15.30 -28.45
CA LEU A 218 1.59 -15.89 -28.07
C LEU A 218 0.98 -15.14 -26.88
N TYR A 219 -0.14 -14.48 -27.13
CA TYR A 219 -0.90 -13.73 -26.15
C TYR A 219 -2.23 -14.43 -25.85
N MET A 220 -2.43 -14.84 -24.58
CA MET A 220 -3.67 -15.45 -24.11
C MET A 220 -4.11 -14.87 -22.75
N LEU A 221 -3.97 -13.55 -22.57
CA LEU A 221 -4.38 -12.80 -21.39
C LEU A 221 -5.88 -13.02 -21.09
N ASN A 222 -6.26 -13.06 -19.81
CA ASN A 222 -7.66 -13.05 -19.36
C ASN A 222 -8.53 -14.13 -20.04
N ASN A 223 -8.03 -15.36 -20.03
CA ASN A 223 -8.79 -16.54 -20.44
C ASN A 223 -9.22 -17.36 -19.21
N SER A 224 -9.63 -18.61 -19.40
CA SER A 224 -10.04 -19.50 -18.31
C SER A 224 -9.16 -20.75 -18.21
N LEU A 225 -7.90 -20.66 -18.66
CA LEU A 225 -6.98 -21.80 -18.70
C LEU A 225 -6.74 -22.36 -17.30
N THR A 226 -7.01 -23.65 -17.10
CA THR A 226 -6.82 -24.32 -15.80
C THR A 226 -5.44 -24.96 -15.66
N GLN A 227 -4.81 -25.30 -16.79
CA GLN A 227 -3.51 -25.95 -16.86
C GLN A 227 -2.83 -25.65 -18.20
N ILE A 228 -1.49 -25.69 -18.18
CA ILE A 228 -0.66 -25.71 -19.38
C ILE A 228 -0.47 -27.20 -19.77
N PRO A 229 -0.38 -27.56 -21.06
CA PRO A 229 -0.18 -28.95 -21.47
C PRO A 229 1.10 -29.54 -20.90
N ASN A 230 1.07 -30.82 -20.49
CA ASN A 230 2.22 -31.51 -19.90
C ASN A 230 3.33 -31.90 -20.91
N ALA A 231 3.18 -31.53 -22.18
CA ALA A 231 4.20 -31.72 -23.21
C ALA A 231 4.85 -30.37 -23.55
N SER A 232 6.03 -30.41 -24.17
CA SER A 232 6.73 -29.17 -24.49
C SER A 232 5.99 -28.36 -25.54
N LEU A 233 5.76 -27.08 -25.25
CA LEU A 233 5.15 -26.14 -26.21
C LEU A 233 6.08 -25.87 -27.40
N CYS A 234 7.39 -25.92 -27.17
CA CYS A 234 8.40 -25.58 -28.16
C CYS A 234 8.68 -26.70 -29.17
N THR A 235 8.11 -27.90 -29.00
CA THR A 235 8.12 -28.93 -30.05
C THR A 235 7.33 -28.48 -31.27
N GLU A 236 6.17 -27.87 -31.06
CA GLU A 236 5.33 -27.34 -32.14
C GLU A 236 5.66 -25.88 -32.50
N MET A 237 6.18 -25.12 -31.51
CA MET A 237 6.53 -23.70 -31.65
C MET A 237 8.00 -23.43 -31.27
N PRO A 238 8.98 -23.89 -32.07
CA PRO A 238 10.41 -23.84 -31.71
C PRO A 238 11.01 -22.42 -31.62
N LYS A 239 10.35 -21.42 -32.21
CA LYS A 239 10.77 -20.00 -32.17
C LYS A 239 10.02 -19.16 -31.15
N LEU A 240 9.19 -19.79 -30.30
CA LEU A 240 8.42 -19.08 -29.29
C LEU A 240 9.36 -18.35 -28.33
N SER A 241 9.22 -17.03 -28.28
CA SER A 241 10.05 -16.15 -27.46
C SER A 241 9.23 -15.51 -26.33
N TRP A 242 7.96 -15.23 -26.61
CA TRP A 242 7.07 -14.50 -25.72
C TRP A 242 5.79 -15.28 -25.45
N LEU A 243 5.49 -15.48 -24.17
CA LEU A 243 4.25 -16.11 -23.72
C LEU A 243 3.59 -15.30 -22.61
N GLU A 244 2.41 -14.79 -22.91
CA GLU A 244 1.56 -14.04 -21.98
C GLU A 244 0.34 -14.88 -21.59
N LEU A 245 0.27 -15.27 -20.31
CA LEU A 245 -0.80 -16.07 -19.73
C LEU A 245 -1.44 -15.40 -18.49
N GLU A 246 -1.28 -14.09 -18.31
CA GLU A 246 -1.87 -13.36 -17.19
C GLU A 246 -3.40 -13.55 -17.11
N GLY A 247 -3.94 -13.55 -15.89
CA GLY A 247 -5.39 -13.52 -15.67
C GLY A 247 -6.11 -14.82 -15.98
N ASN A 248 -5.39 -15.95 -15.96
CA ASN A 248 -5.94 -17.28 -16.14
C ASN A 248 -6.18 -17.99 -14.79
N ARG A 249 -6.39 -19.31 -14.80
CA ARG A 249 -6.71 -20.13 -13.61
C ARG A 249 -5.70 -21.28 -13.44
N ILE A 250 -4.48 -21.09 -13.94
CA ILE A 250 -3.43 -22.11 -13.96
C ILE A 250 -3.02 -22.43 -12.53
N ARG A 251 -2.95 -23.72 -12.18
CA ARG A 251 -2.64 -24.18 -10.81
C ARG A 251 -1.21 -24.67 -10.60
N ALA A 252 -0.61 -25.22 -11.65
CA ALA A 252 0.72 -25.82 -11.59
C ALA A 252 1.45 -25.68 -12.93
N VAL A 253 2.78 -25.65 -12.87
CA VAL A 253 3.66 -25.68 -14.04
C VAL A 253 4.65 -26.83 -13.88
N HIS A 254 4.70 -27.69 -14.89
CA HIS A 254 5.59 -28.85 -14.94
C HIS A 254 6.86 -28.55 -15.75
N ARG A 255 7.96 -29.23 -15.43
CA ARG A 255 9.24 -29.06 -16.10
C ARG A 255 9.19 -29.37 -17.61
N ALA A 256 8.40 -30.37 -17.99
CA ALA A 256 8.27 -30.82 -19.38
C ALA A 256 7.73 -29.73 -20.33
N VAL A 257 7.01 -28.73 -19.82
CA VAL A 257 6.42 -27.64 -20.63
C VAL A 257 7.49 -26.85 -21.39
N PHE A 258 8.61 -26.57 -20.71
CA PHE A 258 9.65 -25.66 -21.20
C PHE A 258 10.97 -26.35 -21.55
N GLN A 259 10.99 -27.68 -21.59
CA GLN A 259 12.22 -28.46 -21.74
C GLN A 259 12.98 -28.18 -23.05
N GLU A 260 12.27 -27.96 -24.16
CA GLU A 260 12.82 -27.71 -25.51
C GLU A 260 12.83 -26.21 -25.89
N CYS A 261 12.57 -25.31 -24.94
CA CYS A 261 12.43 -23.88 -25.21
C CYS A 261 13.77 -23.13 -25.04
N HIS A 262 14.56 -23.00 -26.11
CA HIS A 262 15.90 -22.36 -26.04
C HIS A 262 15.93 -20.86 -26.37
N HIS A 263 14.86 -20.32 -26.98
CA HIS A 263 14.79 -18.93 -27.45
C HIS A 263 13.87 -18.05 -26.62
N PHE A 264 13.37 -18.56 -25.50
CA PHE A 264 12.37 -17.89 -24.68
C PHE A 264 12.96 -16.66 -23.97
N THR A 265 12.30 -15.52 -24.08
CA THR A 265 12.75 -14.24 -23.52
C THR A 265 11.80 -13.71 -22.46
N VAL A 266 10.49 -13.89 -22.61
CA VAL A 266 9.50 -13.31 -21.68
C VAL A 266 8.42 -14.31 -21.32
N LEU A 267 8.25 -14.55 -20.02
CA LEU A 267 7.23 -15.42 -19.44
C LEU A 267 6.41 -14.67 -18.39
N ILE A 268 5.14 -14.42 -18.71
CA ILE A 268 4.22 -13.75 -17.79
C ILE A 268 3.11 -14.73 -17.38
N LEU A 269 3.04 -15.00 -16.07
CA LEU A 269 2.08 -15.90 -15.42
C LEU A 269 1.35 -15.19 -14.28
N ARG A 270 1.35 -13.85 -14.28
CA ARG A 270 0.71 -13.00 -13.28
C ARG A 270 -0.79 -13.30 -13.12
N ARG A 271 -1.36 -13.06 -11.93
CA ARG A 271 -2.82 -13.18 -11.66
C ARG A 271 -3.40 -14.54 -12.05
N ASN A 272 -2.67 -15.60 -11.73
CA ASN A 272 -3.12 -16.98 -11.87
C ASN A 272 -3.46 -17.60 -10.50
N LYS A 273 -3.56 -18.93 -10.43
CA LYS A 273 -3.81 -19.68 -9.18
C LYS A 273 -2.66 -20.65 -8.88
N LEU A 274 -1.44 -20.29 -9.28
CA LEU A 274 -0.28 -21.18 -9.16
C LEU A 274 -0.01 -21.46 -7.68
N ARG A 275 -0.03 -22.74 -7.31
CA ARG A 275 0.36 -23.23 -5.98
C ARG A 275 1.70 -23.92 -5.98
N TRP A 276 2.07 -24.52 -7.12
CA TRP A 276 3.25 -25.36 -7.23
C TRP A 276 3.92 -25.18 -8.59
N ILE A 277 5.24 -25.07 -8.56
CA ILE A 277 6.09 -25.07 -9.74
C ILE A 277 7.12 -26.18 -9.55
N GLN A 278 7.25 -27.06 -10.54
CA GLN A 278 8.21 -28.16 -10.46
C GLN A 278 9.64 -27.61 -10.44
N ASP A 279 10.51 -28.24 -9.66
CA ASP A 279 11.91 -27.86 -9.61
C ASP A 279 12.61 -28.05 -10.97
N GLY A 280 13.51 -27.13 -11.30
CA GLY A 280 14.21 -27.08 -12.60
C GLY A 280 13.31 -26.74 -13.80
N THR A 281 12.07 -26.27 -13.60
CA THR A 281 11.16 -25.89 -14.71
C THR A 281 11.78 -24.85 -15.65
N PHE A 282 12.50 -23.87 -15.11
CA PHE A 282 13.08 -22.78 -15.90
C PHE A 282 14.57 -23.00 -16.27
N SER A 283 15.13 -24.16 -15.91
CA SER A 283 16.59 -24.43 -16.04
C SER A 283 17.15 -24.35 -17.47
N ARG A 284 16.29 -24.50 -18.49
CA ARG A 284 16.67 -24.44 -19.91
C ARG A 284 16.46 -23.07 -20.54
N LEU A 285 15.83 -22.14 -19.83
CA LEU A 285 15.46 -20.81 -20.33
C LEU A 285 16.61 -19.81 -20.15
N ASN A 286 17.78 -20.11 -20.73
CA ASN A 286 19.00 -19.32 -20.55
C ASN A 286 18.95 -17.90 -21.14
N ARG A 287 18.00 -17.63 -22.03
CA ARG A 287 17.74 -16.31 -22.66
C ARG A 287 16.55 -15.56 -22.05
N LEU A 288 15.96 -16.08 -20.98
CA LEU A 288 14.85 -15.43 -20.31
C LEU A 288 15.32 -14.12 -19.71
N VAL A 289 14.66 -13.02 -20.07
CA VAL A 289 14.94 -11.66 -19.61
C VAL A 289 13.92 -11.25 -18.56
N GLU A 290 12.65 -11.65 -18.71
CA GLU A 290 11.57 -11.28 -17.80
C GLU A 290 10.74 -12.49 -17.37
N LEU A 291 10.52 -12.57 -16.05
CA LEU A 291 9.68 -13.57 -15.41
C LEU A 291 8.75 -12.92 -14.40
N ASP A 292 7.45 -12.95 -14.68
CA ASP A 292 6.42 -12.47 -13.76
C ASP A 292 5.54 -13.62 -13.24
N LEU A 293 5.66 -13.89 -11.94
CA LEU A 293 4.89 -14.87 -11.17
C LEU A 293 3.98 -14.19 -10.13
N SER A 294 3.77 -12.87 -10.23
CA SER A 294 3.07 -12.09 -9.23
C SER A 294 1.58 -12.41 -9.11
N SER A 295 0.99 -12.09 -7.96
CA SER A 295 -0.45 -12.27 -7.70
C SER A 295 -0.92 -13.72 -7.92
N ASN A 296 -0.14 -14.68 -7.40
CA ASN A 296 -0.44 -16.11 -7.45
C ASN A 296 -0.73 -16.64 -6.03
N ARG A 297 -0.63 -17.96 -5.83
CA ARG A 297 -0.87 -18.65 -4.55
C ARG A 297 0.32 -19.52 -4.16
N LEU A 298 1.53 -19.06 -4.48
CA LEU A 298 2.77 -19.78 -4.19
C LEU A 298 3.08 -19.68 -2.69
N ASP A 299 3.12 -20.83 -2.00
CA ASP A 299 3.44 -20.90 -0.58
C ASP A 299 4.96 -21.07 -0.35
N GLN A 300 5.66 -21.72 -1.28
CA GLN A 300 7.10 -21.98 -1.27
C GLN A 300 7.68 -21.95 -2.69
N LEU A 301 8.97 -21.62 -2.79
CA LEU A 301 9.75 -21.70 -4.03
C LEU A 301 10.80 -22.81 -3.92
N PRO A 302 10.94 -23.71 -4.91
CA PRO A 302 12.06 -24.66 -4.96
C PRO A 302 13.42 -23.93 -4.97
N SER A 303 14.42 -24.48 -4.29
CA SER A 303 15.75 -23.86 -4.13
C SER A 303 16.47 -23.63 -5.46
N SER A 304 16.33 -24.55 -6.42
CA SER A 304 16.93 -24.46 -7.75
C SER A 304 15.99 -23.90 -8.84
N LEU A 305 14.88 -23.27 -8.46
CA LEU A 305 13.89 -22.77 -9.42
C LEU A 305 14.49 -21.79 -10.44
N PHE A 306 15.38 -20.91 -9.99
CA PHE A 306 15.99 -19.86 -10.80
C PHE A 306 17.37 -20.24 -11.36
N ASN A 307 17.84 -21.46 -11.14
CA ASN A 307 19.12 -21.90 -11.66
C ASN A 307 19.11 -21.96 -13.19
N GLY A 308 20.15 -21.44 -13.83
CA GLY A 308 20.29 -21.41 -15.29
C GLY A 308 19.74 -20.15 -15.97
N LEU A 309 19.12 -19.24 -15.22
CA LEU A 309 18.56 -17.98 -15.73
C LEU A 309 19.62 -16.86 -15.80
N ALA A 310 20.68 -17.07 -16.59
CA ALA A 310 21.84 -16.18 -16.63
C ALA A 310 21.57 -14.77 -17.21
N GLN A 311 20.51 -14.61 -18.01
CA GLN A 311 20.17 -13.35 -18.69
C GLN A 311 18.94 -12.65 -18.08
N LEU A 312 18.42 -13.16 -16.95
CA LEU A 312 17.21 -12.60 -16.34
C LEU A 312 17.51 -11.22 -15.78
N GLN A 313 16.75 -10.23 -16.24
CA GLN A 313 16.85 -8.83 -15.82
C GLN A 313 15.71 -8.43 -14.89
N GLN A 314 14.52 -8.99 -15.08
CA GLN A 314 13.35 -8.65 -14.28
C GLN A 314 12.69 -9.90 -13.70
N LEU A 315 12.51 -9.89 -12.37
CA LEU A 315 11.84 -10.95 -11.64
C LEU A 315 10.76 -10.35 -10.73
N ASN A 316 9.52 -10.78 -10.94
CA ASN A 316 8.41 -10.37 -10.10
C ASN A 316 7.77 -11.59 -9.43
N ILE A 317 7.86 -11.67 -8.09
CA ILE A 317 7.22 -12.71 -7.27
C ILE A 317 6.23 -12.13 -6.25
N SER A 318 5.90 -10.85 -6.41
CA SER A 318 5.03 -10.09 -5.50
C SER A 318 3.64 -10.73 -5.32
N TYR A 319 2.97 -10.38 -4.22
CA TYR A 319 1.60 -10.79 -3.92
C TYR A 319 1.40 -12.31 -3.95
N ASN A 320 2.36 -13.06 -3.41
CA ASN A 320 2.25 -14.49 -3.14
C ASN A 320 2.31 -14.75 -1.62
N PRO A 321 1.61 -15.77 -1.10
CA PRO A 321 1.66 -16.14 0.32
C PRO A 321 2.96 -16.88 0.71
N LEU A 322 4.12 -16.41 0.21
CA LEU A 322 5.41 -17.03 0.49
C LEU A 322 5.78 -16.88 1.97
N LYS A 323 6.11 -18.00 2.61
CA LYS A 323 6.49 -18.02 4.03
C LYS A 323 7.96 -17.71 4.26
N GLU A 324 8.82 -18.16 3.35
CA GLU A 324 10.26 -18.05 3.46
C GLU A 324 10.91 -17.91 2.08
N ILE A 325 12.07 -17.26 2.06
CA ILE A 325 12.95 -17.19 0.92
C ILE A 325 14.27 -17.81 1.37
N PHE A 326 14.72 -18.86 0.68
CA PHE A 326 15.95 -19.55 1.05
C PHE A 326 17.17 -18.63 0.89
N PRO A 327 18.16 -18.71 1.81
CA PRO A 327 19.45 -18.06 1.62
C PRO A 327 20.06 -18.54 0.29
N GLY A 328 20.40 -17.59 -0.56
CA GLY A 328 20.98 -17.86 -1.86
C GLY A 328 20.00 -18.16 -3.00
N GLN A 329 18.68 -18.05 -2.78
CA GLN A 329 17.64 -18.28 -3.80
C GLN A 329 17.87 -17.46 -5.09
N PHE A 330 18.44 -16.26 -4.97
CA PHE A 330 18.70 -15.33 -6.08
C PHE A 330 20.16 -15.33 -6.56
N GLU A 331 21.03 -16.19 -6.03
CA GLU A 331 22.47 -16.17 -6.38
C GLU A 331 22.75 -16.49 -7.84
N SER A 332 21.88 -17.30 -8.44
CA SER A 332 21.99 -17.72 -9.85
C SER A 332 21.51 -16.65 -10.85
N LEU A 333 21.32 -15.39 -10.42
CA LEU A 333 20.77 -14.30 -11.22
C LEU A 333 21.75 -13.11 -11.34
N PRO A 334 22.86 -13.25 -12.08
CA PRO A 334 23.93 -12.24 -12.12
C PRO A 334 23.54 -10.94 -12.85
N GLN A 335 22.54 -10.98 -13.75
CA GLN A 335 22.12 -9.85 -14.57
C GLN A 335 20.81 -9.19 -14.10
N LEU A 336 20.33 -9.56 -12.91
CA LEU A 336 19.06 -9.07 -12.39
C LEU A 336 19.15 -7.56 -12.11
N ARG A 337 18.27 -6.79 -12.75
CA ARG A 337 18.15 -5.33 -12.60
C ARG A 337 16.95 -4.93 -11.76
N SER A 338 15.84 -5.66 -11.88
CA SER A 338 14.61 -5.39 -11.14
C SER A 338 14.09 -6.62 -10.41
N LEU A 339 13.81 -6.45 -9.11
CA LEU A 339 13.25 -7.49 -8.26
C LEU A 339 12.04 -6.96 -7.48
N SER A 340 10.86 -7.53 -7.72
CA SER A 340 9.65 -7.19 -6.97
C SER A 340 9.25 -8.29 -5.98
N LEU A 341 9.25 -7.89 -4.70
CA LEU A 341 8.87 -8.66 -3.50
C LEU A 341 7.70 -7.98 -2.76
N GLU A 342 6.94 -7.15 -3.46
CA GLU A 342 5.80 -6.42 -2.89
C GLU A 342 4.74 -7.39 -2.34
N GLY A 343 4.07 -6.99 -1.26
CA GLY A 343 3.03 -7.83 -0.64
C GLY A 343 3.53 -9.09 0.09
N LEU A 344 4.84 -9.38 0.07
CA LEU A 344 5.44 -10.50 0.82
C LEU A 344 5.76 -10.11 2.27
N GLU A 345 5.39 -10.96 3.23
CA GLU A 345 5.81 -10.85 4.62
C GLU A 345 6.99 -11.78 4.88
N ILE A 346 8.21 -11.28 4.70
CA ILE A 346 9.44 -12.07 4.87
C ILE A 346 9.95 -11.88 6.31
N PRO A 347 9.83 -12.88 7.21
CA PRO A 347 10.22 -12.72 8.61
C PRO A 347 11.74 -12.76 8.85
N ASN A 348 12.51 -13.41 7.96
CA ASN A 348 13.95 -13.66 8.11
C ASN A 348 14.75 -13.15 6.91
N ILE A 349 14.60 -11.87 6.58
CA ILE A 349 15.38 -11.25 5.51
C ILE A 349 16.76 -10.83 6.06
N HIS A 350 17.83 -11.15 5.33
CA HIS A 350 19.20 -10.84 5.73
C HIS A 350 19.93 -10.10 4.60
N ASN A 351 20.93 -9.26 4.94
CA ASN A 351 21.71 -8.48 3.96
C ASN A 351 22.37 -9.41 2.92
N LEU A 352 22.82 -10.59 3.36
CA LEU A 352 23.48 -11.60 2.53
C LEU A 352 22.60 -12.11 1.38
N THR A 353 21.26 -12.01 1.50
CA THR A 353 20.33 -12.47 0.47
C THR A 353 20.42 -11.62 -0.80
N PHE A 354 20.71 -10.32 -0.67
CA PHE A 354 20.73 -9.38 -1.80
C PHE A 354 22.14 -8.95 -2.20
N GLN A 355 23.14 -9.08 -1.32
CA GLN A 355 24.49 -8.57 -1.54
C GLN A 355 25.17 -9.11 -2.82
N LYS A 356 24.82 -10.33 -3.26
CA LYS A 356 25.37 -10.93 -4.49
C LYS A 356 24.74 -10.39 -5.78
N LEU A 357 23.63 -9.65 -5.71
CA LEU A 357 22.92 -9.08 -6.86
C LEU A 357 23.52 -7.71 -7.23
N THR A 358 24.72 -7.70 -7.79
CA THR A 358 25.47 -6.46 -8.04
C THR A 358 24.86 -5.55 -9.11
N ASN A 359 24.09 -6.10 -10.05
CA ASN A 359 23.45 -5.35 -11.13
C ASN A 359 22.04 -4.84 -10.79
N LEU A 360 21.58 -5.03 -9.55
CA LEU A 360 20.22 -4.68 -9.15
C LEU A 360 20.08 -3.16 -9.01
N SER A 361 19.22 -2.57 -9.85
CA SER A 361 18.92 -1.14 -9.85
C SER A 361 17.63 -0.80 -9.12
N HIS A 362 16.62 -1.70 -9.19
CA HIS A 362 15.30 -1.53 -8.62
C HIS A 362 14.92 -2.69 -7.71
N ILE A 363 14.42 -2.38 -6.51
CA ILE A 363 13.85 -3.37 -5.61
C ILE A 363 12.56 -2.86 -4.97
N TYR A 364 11.53 -3.71 -4.95
CA TYR A 364 10.22 -3.39 -4.38
C TYR A 364 9.91 -4.31 -3.20
N PHE A 365 9.68 -3.73 -2.03
CA PHE A 365 9.33 -4.43 -0.81
C PHE A 365 7.91 -4.10 -0.34
N LYS A 366 7.39 -4.91 0.60
CA LYS A 366 6.16 -4.58 1.33
C LYS A 366 6.34 -3.44 2.35
N LYS A 367 7.51 -3.36 2.99
CA LYS A 367 7.81 -2.41 4.08
C LYS A 367 9.07 -1.60 3.74
N PHE A 368 9.03 -0.29 4.00
CA PHE A 368 10.16 0.60 3.73
C PHE A 368 11.43 0.21 4.53
N GLN A 369 11.27 -0.30 5.76
CA GLN A 369 12.37 -0.76 6.61
C GLN A 369 13.24 -1.85 5.95
N TYR A 370 12.73 -2.57 4.95
CA TYR A 370 13.49 -3.60 4.25
C TYR A 370 14.52 -3.06 3.26
N CYS A 371 14.42 -1.78 2.89
CA CYS A 371 15.41 -1.13 2.04
C CYS A 371 16.81 -1.10 2.68
N HIS A 372 16.91 -1.14 4.01
CA HIS A 372 18.20 -1.23 4.69
C HIS A 372 19.01 -2.49 4.32
N TYR A 373 18.35 -3.60 3.94
CA TYR A 373 19.02 -4.84 3.54
C TYR A 373 19.64 -4.78 2.14
N ALA A 374 19.30 -3.74 1.35
CA ALA A 374 19.74 -3.57 -0.03
C ALA A 374 20.30 -2.14 -0.28
N PRO A 375 21.37 -1.72 0.43
CA PRO A 375 21.93 -0.37 0.29
C PRO A 375 22.68 -0.15 -1.03
N HIS A 376 23.03 -1.22 -1.75
CA HIS A 376 23.72 -1.15 -3.04
C HIS A 376 22.78 -0.89 -4.22
N VAL A 377 21.47 -0.93 -3.99
CA VAL A 377 20.44 -0.75 -5.03
C VAL A 377 20.10 0.73 -5.15
N ARG A 378 20.00 1.28 -6.36
CA ARG A 378 19.72 2.72 -6.55
C ARG A 378 18.32 3.11 -6.08
N SER A 379 17.29 2.38 -6.51
CA SER A 379 15.89 2.68 -6.23
C SER A 379 15.26 1.56 -5.39
N CYS A 380 14.84 1.90 -4.18
CA CYS A 380 14.15 0.96 -3.28
C CYS A 380 12.79 1.52 -2.84
N LYS A 381 11.71 0.78 -3.11
CA LYS A 381 10.34 1.18 -2.78
C LYS A 381 9.72 0.24 -1.73
N PRO A 382 8.84 0.72 -0.83
CA PRO A 382 8.38 2.11 -0.68
C PRO A 382 9.36 2.99 0.10
N ASN A 383 9.35 4.30 -0.15
CA ASN A 383 10.24 5.26 0.52
C ASN A 383 9.75 5.69 1.92
N THR A 384 8.50 5.39 2.25
CA THR A 384 7.81 5.85 3.46
C THR A 384 6.68 4.90 3.82
N ASP A 385 6.32 4.83 5.11
CA ASP A 385 5.05 4.28 5.60
C ASP A 385 3.93 5.34 5.68
N GLY A 386 4.18 6.54 5.16
CA GLY A 386 3.34 7.74 5.23
C GLY A 386 3.54 8.57 6.48
N ILE A 387 4.34 8.10 7.45
CA ILE A 387 4.62 8.78 8.73
C ILE A 387 6.10 9.13 8.83
N SER A 388 6.91 8.10 8.59
CA SER A 388 8.36 8.07 8.69
C SER A 388 8.98 8.21 7.31
N SER A 389 10.14 8.83 7.27
CA SER A 389 11.01 8.90 6.09
C SER A 389 12.24 8.01 6.33
N PHE A 390 13.10 7.89 5.33
CA PHE A 390 14.39 7.23 5.52
C PHE A 390 15.27 7.92 6.57
N GLU A 391 15.20 9.24 6.65
CA GLU A 391 16.05 10.05 7.52
C GLU A 391 15.45 10.25 8.91
N ASN A 392 14.16 10.56 8.96
CA ASN A 392 13.49 11.03 10.19
C ASN A 392 12.26 10.16 10.51
N LEU A 393 12.01 9.94 11.80
CA LEU A 393 10.83 9.22 12.30
C LEU A 393 9.54 9.96 11.93
N LEU A 394 9.57 11.30 11.97
CA LEU A 394 8.51 12.16 11.44
C LEU A 394 9.02 12.88 10.20
N ALA A 395 8.51 12.46 9.03
CA ALA A 395 8.94 13.03 7.75
C ALA A 395 8.66 14.55 7.66
N ASN A 396 7.52 15.00 8.20
CA ASN A 396 7.09 16.38 8.06
C ASN A 396 7.72 17.30 9.12
N VAL A 397 8.42 18.35 8.68
CA VAL A 397 9.03 19.38 9.54
C VAL A 397 8.00 20.03 10.47
N ILE A 398 6.81 20.31 9.96
CA ILE A 398 5.73 20.95 10.71
C ILE A 398 5.28 20.05 11.86
N LEU A 399 5.13 18.74 11.61
CA LEU A 399 4.79 17.77 12.66
C LEU A 399 5.89 17.70 13.73
N ARG A 400 7.17 17.73 13.35
CA ARG A 400 8.29 17.75 14.30
C ARG A 400 8.22 18.94 15.26
N VAL A 401 7.93 20.14 14.75
CA VAL A 401 7.76 21.33 15.58
C VAL A 401 6.54 21.19 16.50
N PHE A 402 5.40 20.75 15.94
CA PHE A 402 4.17 20.61 16.74
C PHE A 402 4.28 19.56 17.85
N VAL A 403 5.03 18.48 17.66
CA VAL A 403 5.26 17.48 18.74
C VAL A 403 5.79 18.15 20.00
N TRP A 404 6.82 18.99 19.86
CA TRP A 404 7.41 19.68 21.01
C TRP A 404 6.47 20.74 21.60
N VAL A 405 5.81 21.53 20.75
CA VAL A 405 4.87 22.56 21.20
C VAL A 405 3.73 21.94 22.01
N ILE A 406 3.10 20.90 21.48
CA ILE A 406 1.98 20.24 22.15
C ILE A 406 2.45 19.44 23.37
N ALA A 407 3.62 18.78 23.33
CA ALA A 407 4.19 18.10 24.49
C ALA A 407 4.44 19.08 25.67
N CYS A 408 5.03 20.24 25.39
CA CYS A 408 5.24 21.29 26.40
C CYS A 408 3.90 21.81 26.94
N LEU A 409 2.96 22.18 26.06
CA LEU A 409 1.66 22.72 26.47
C LEU A 409 0.86 21.71 27.31
N THR A 410 0.85 20.43 26.93
CA THR A 410 0.16 19.38 27.66
C THR A 410 0.80 19.12 29.01
N CYS A 411 2.12 18.93 29.09
CA CYS A 411 2.80 18.65 30.36
C CYS A 411 2.72 19.83 31.32
N PHE A 412 3.12 21.03 30.89
CA PHE A 412 3.14 22.21 31.77
C PHE A 412 1.73 22.71 32.09
N GLY A 413 0.81 22.69 31.12
CA GLY A 413 -0.58 23.10 31.32
C GLY A 413 -1.29 22.22 32.36
N ASN A 414 -1.18 20.90 32.24
CA ASN A 414 -1.81 19.99 33.20
C ASN A 414 -1.12 20.04 34.57
N LEU A 415 0.21 20.13 34.63
CA LEU A 415 0.94 20.27 35.90
C LEU A 415 0.56 21.57 36.62
N PHE A 416 0.48 22.69 35.89
CA PHE A 416 0.06 23.97 36.44
C PHE A 416 -1.33 23.89 37.08
N VAL A 417 -2.30 23.25 36.41
CA VAL A 417 -3.66 23.06 36.93
C VAL A 417 -3.68 22.20 38.17
N ILE A 418 -2.89 21.11 38.21
CA ILE A 418 -2.76 20.25 39.39
C ILE A 418 -2.18 21.02 40.57
N CYS A 419 -1.11 21.79 40.37
CA CYS A 419 -0.49 22.62 41.41
C CYS A 419 -1.46 23.69 41.91
N MET A 420 -2.05 24.48 41.01
CA MET A 420 -2.98 25.56 41.36
C MET A 420 -4.19 25.04 42.16
N ARG A 421 -4.80 23.95 41.73
CA ARG A 421 -5.93 23.32 42.44
C ARG A 421 -5.53 22.55 43.70
N SER A 422 -4.24 22.42 43.98
CA SER A 422 -3.73 21.84 45.25
C SER A 422 -3.48 22.91 46.31
N PHE A 423 -3.10 24.12 45.91
CA PHE A 423 -2.91 25.24 46.83
C PHE A 423 -4.20 26.01 47.13
N ILE A 424 -5.14 26.07 46.19
CA ILE A 424 -6.41 26.78 46.38
C ILE A 424 -7.40 25.85 47.11
N VAL A 425 -7.85 26.25 48.30
CA VAL A 425 -8.97 25.60 49.01
C VAL A 425 -10.24 25.78 48.17
N THR A 426 -10.72 24.69 47.56
CA THR A 426 -11.94 24.69 46.73
C THR A 426 -13.14 24.18 47.52
N GLU A 427 -14.31 24.81 47.35
CA GLU A 427 -15.57 24.44 48.01
C GLU A 427 -16.03 23.01 47.74
N ASN A 428 -15.67 22.42 46.59
CA ASN A 428 -16.07 21.04 46.25
C ASN A 428 -14.86 20.13 46.00
N SER A 429 -14.47 19.40 47.05
CA SER A 429 -13.30 18.50 47.01
C SER A 429 -13.44 17.37 45.99
N GLN A 430 -14.65 16.90 45.69
CA GLN A 430 -14.89 15.74 44.82
C GLN A 430 -14.61 16.05 43.35
N HIS A 431 -15.20 17.13 42.83
CA HIS A 431 -14.91 17.60 41.48
C HIS A 431 -13.45 18.00 41.30
N THR A 432 -12.82 18.56 42.34
CA THR A 432 -11.38 18.89 42.29
C THR A 432 -10.52 17.63 42.17
N MET A 433 -10.89 16.51 42.80
CA MET A 433 -10.17 15.23 42.63
C MET A 433 -10.33 14.66 41.21
N ALA A 434 -11.55 14.69 40.64
CA ALA A 434 -11.80 14.20 39.28
C ALA A 434 -11.00 15.00 38.24
N ILE A 435 -10.96 16.33 38.36
CA ILE A 435 -10.17 17.21 37.48
C ILE A 435 -8.67 16.93 37.63
N LYS A 436 -8.16 16.73 38.86
CA LYS A 436 -6.76 16.35 39.07
C LYS A 436 -6.45 15.01 38.40
N SER A 437 -7.34 14.02 38.52
CA SER A 437 -7.17 12.72 37.86
C SER A 437 -7.17 12.84 36.34
N LEU A 438 -8.02 13.70 35.76
CA LEU A 438 -8.05 13.96 34.33
C LEU A 438 -6.75 14.63 33.85
N CYS A 439 -6.25 15.63 34.58
CA CYS A 439 -4.95 16.24 34.28
C CYS A 439 -3.78 15.25 34.38
N CYS A 440 -3.84 14.27 35.28
CA CYS A 440 -2.86 13.19 35.34
C CYS A 440 -2.91 12.33 34.06
N ALA A 441 -4.11 11.94 33.62
CA ALA A 441 -4.29 11.16 32.40
C ALA A 441 -3.81 11.92 31.15
N ASP A 442 -4.22 13.18 30.98
CA ASP A 442 -3.80 14.05 29.87
C ASP A 442 -2.29 14.36 29.91
N GLY A 443 -1.69 14.45 31.10
CA GLY A 443 -0.25 14.60 31.26
C GLY A 443 0.55 13.41 30.72
N LEU A 444 0.00 12.18 30.77
CA LEU A 444 0.66 11.00 30.18
C LEU A 444 0.75 11.09 28.65
N MET A 445 -0.22 11.73 27.97
CA MET A 445 -0.14 12.00 26.54
C MET A 445 1.04 12.94 26.21
N GLY A 446 1.28 13.93 27.07
CA GLY A 446 2.45 14.82 26.92
C GLY A 446 3.78 14.08 27.06
N ILE A 447 3.89 13.17 28.04
CA ILE A 447 5.08 12.31 28.21
C ILE A 447 5.30 11.44 26.96
N TYR A 448 4.22 10.86 26.42
CA TYR A 448 4.27 10.11 25.17
C TYR A 448 4.87 10.95 24.02
N LEU A 449 4.37 12.16 23.79
CA LEU A 449 4.87 13.04 22.74
C LEU A 449 6.34 13.45 22.96
N PHE A 450 6.75 13.72 24.21
CA PHE A 450 8.14 13.98 24.54
C PHE A 450 9.06 12.83 24.15
N VAL A 451 8.64 11.58 24.40
CA VAL A 451 9.42 10.40 24.03
C VAL A 451 9.52 10.28 22.51
N ILE A 452 8.41 10.47 21.78
CA ILE A 452 8.43 10.45 20.30
C ILE A 452 9.36 11.55 19.75
N GLY A 453 9.27 12.78 20.26
CA GLY A 453 10.16 13.88 19.85
C GLY A 453 11.63 13.62 20.16
N ALA A 454 11.93 13.02 21.31
CA ALA A 454 13.31 12.66 21.69
C ALA A 454 13.90 11.57 20.79
N PHE A 455 13.11 10.55 20.42
CA PHE A 455 13.55 9.49 19.52
C PHE A 455 13.63 9.95 18.05
N ASP A 456 12.80 10.90 17.64
CA ASP A 456 12.95 11.57 16.33
C ASP A 456 14.29 12.33 16.26
N LEU A 457 14.67 13.10 17.29
CA LEU A 457 15.98 13.73 17.37
C LEU A 457 17.13 12.72 17.42
N LYS A 458 16.95 11.62 18.16
CA LYS A 458 17.99 10.59 18.32
C LYS A 458 18.34 9.87 17.01
N TYR A 459 17.34 9.63 16.16
CA TYR A 459 17.50 8.90 14.91
C TYR A 459 17.50 9.81 13.67
N SER A 460 17.60 11.12 13.85
CA SER A 460 17.58 12.08 12.74
C SER A 460 18.73 11.82 11.76
N GLY A 461 18.40 11.78 10.47
CA GLY A 461 19.32 11.51 9.36
C GLY A 461 19.48 10.03 9.02
N GLU A 462 19.19 9.08 9.92
CA GLU A 462 19.42 7.65 9.68
C GLU A 462 18.32 6.72 10.24
N PHE A 463 17.07 7.19 10.31
CA PHE A 463 15.97 6.42 10.91
C PHE A 463 15.78 5.02 10.31
N ASN A 464 15.90 4.85 9.00
CA ASN A 464 15.65 3.56 8.34
C ASN A 464 16.53 2.41 8.88
N LYS A 465 17.78 2.69 9.27
CA LYS A 465 18.69 1.69 9.85
C LYS A 465 18.17 1.18 11.20
N HIS A 466 17.52 2.06 11.96
CA HIS A 466 17.01 1.79 13.29
C HIS A 466 15.51 1.48 13.32
N ALA A 467 14.79 1.66 12.22
CA ALA A 467 13.33 1.56 12.13
C ALA A 467 12.82 0.19 12.62
N GLN A 468 13.41 -0.90 12.12
CA GLN A 468 13.02 -2.26 12.56
C GLN A 468 13.34 -2.50 14.04
N GLY A 469 14.47 -1.98 14.53
CA GLY A 469 14.86 -2.09 15.94
C GLY A 469 13.94 -1.30 16.87
N TRP A 470 13.61 -0.07 16.48
CA TRP A 470 12.70 0.82 17.22
C TRP A 470 11.29 0.25 17.29
N MET A 471 10.68 -0.06 16.14
CA MET A 471 9.33 -0.60 16.08
C MET A 471 9.23 -1.97 16.75
N GLY A 472 10.28 -2.79 16.72
CA GLY A 472 10.36 -4.06 17.43
C GLY A 472 10.64 -3.94 18.93
N SER A 473 11.03 -2.77 19.43
CA SER A 473 11.52 -2.58 20.80
C SER A 473 10.40 -2.60 21.85
N LEU A 474 10.77 -3.01 23.07
CA LEU A 474 9.91 -2.85 24.24
C LEU A 474 9.62 -1.37 24.54
N GLN A 475 10.54 -0.47 24.19
CA GLN A 475 10.37 0.98 24.40
C GLN A 475 9.18 1.51 23.60
N CYS A 476 9.14 1.25 22.30
CA CYS A 476 8.01 1.62 21.45
C CYS A 476 6.69 1.03 21.95
N GLN A 477 6.70 -0.24 22.37
CA GLN A 477 5.52 -0.91 22.92
C GLN A 477 4.99 -0.26 24.20
N LEU A 478 5.87 0.10 25.14
CA LEU A 478 5.49 0.77 26.37
C LEU A 478 4.98 2.19 26.11
N VAL A 479 5.64 2.93 25.23
CA VAL A 479 5.25 4.29 24.80
C VAL A 479 3.86 4.28 24.16
N GLY A 480 3.58 3.31 23.28
CA GLY A 480 2.26 3.11 22.69
C GLY A 480 1.19 2.75 23.71
N SER A 481 1.50 1.87 24.67
CA SER A 481 0.58 1.52 25.75
C SER A 481 0.24 2.72 26.64
N LEU A 482 1.21 3.63 26.86
CA LEU A 482 1.02 4.85 27.64
C LEU A 482 0.07 5.83 26.95
N ALA A 483 0.22 6.02 25.63
CA ALA A 483 -0.67 6.86 24.84
C ALA A 483 -2.11 6.34 24.87
N MET A 484 -2.28 5.02 24.73
CA MET A 484 -3.59 4.37 24.79
C MET A 484 -4.22 4.46 26.19
N LEU A 485 -3.43 4.23 27.25
CA LEU A 485 -3.89 4.42 28.62
C LEU A 485 -4.40 5.84 28.84
N SER A 486 -3.62 6.84 28.38
CA SER A 486 -3.97 8.25 28.48
C SER A 486 -5.29 8.56 27.77
N SER A 487 -5.43 8.18 26.49
CA SER A 487 -6.64 8.49 25.71
C SER A 487 -7.90 7.86 26.29
N GLU A 488 -7.83 6.57 26.67
CA GLU A 488 -9.01 5.82 27.15
C GLU A 488 -9.43 6.26 28.55
N VAL A 489 -8.47 6.49 29.46
CA VAL A 489 -8.77 6.98 30.82
C VAL A 489 -9.38 8.39 30.74
N SER A 490 -8.86 9.27 29.88
CA SER A 490 -9.41 10.63 29.72
C SER A 490 -10.88 10.60 29.27
N VAL A 491 -11.25 9.79 28.27
CA VAL A 491 -12.66 9.65 27.82
C VAL A 491 -13.55 9.10 28.93
N LEU A 492 -13.11 8.09 29.67
CA LEU A 492 -13.87 7.52 30.79
C LEU A 492 -14.01 8.52 31.96
N LEU A 493 -13.01 9.35 32.23
CA LEU A 493 -13.11 10.41 33.25
C LEU A 493 -14.07 11.52 32.81
N LEU A 494 -14.06 11.90 31.53
CA LEU A 494 -15.03 12.84 30.97
C LEU A 494 -16.46 12.32 31.11
N THR A 495 -16.73 11.05 30.75
CA THR A 495 -18.07 10.46 30.94
C THR A 495 -18.48 10.47 32.41
N TYR A 496 -17.58 10.10 33.33
CA TYR A 496 -17.85 10.17 34.77
C TYR A 496 -18.20 11.58 35.24
N MET A 497 -17.40 12.59 34.86
CA MET A 497 -17.65 13.98 35.23
C MET A 497 -19.00 14.50 34.70
N THR A 498 -19.38 14.11 33.48
CA THR A 498 -20.68 14.49 32.90
C THR A 498 -21.86 13.85 33.64
N LEU A 499 -21.74 12.56 33.99
CA LEU A 499 -22.77 11.84 34.75
C LEU A 499 -22.91 12.38 36.17
N GLU A 500 -21.80 12.64 36.86
CA GLU A 500 -21.81 13.24 38.21
C GLU A 500 -22.58 14.57 38.23
N LYS A 501 -22.36 15.41 37.20
CA LYS A 501 -23.06 16.68 37.03
C LYS A 501 -24.53 16.50 36.67
N TYR A 502 -24.84 15.56 35.77
CA TYR A 502 -26.20 15.23 35.41
C TYR A 502 -27.02 14.82 36.64
N PHE A 503 -26.53 13.89 37.47
CA PHE A 503 -27.23 13.47 38.68
C PHE A 503 -27.38 14.61 39.69
N SER A 504 -26.36 15.47 39.83
CA SER A 504 -26.41 16.61 40.75
C SER A 504 -27.44 17.67 40.36
N ILE A 505 -27.66 17.89 39.05
CA ILE A 505 -28.57 18.92 38.53
C ILE A 505 -29.98 18.37 38.33
N ALA A 506 -30.11 17.18 37.75
CA ALA A 506 -31.41 16.58 37.44
C ALA A 506 -32.14 16.04 38.67
N PHE A 507 -31.40 15.64 39.71
CA PHE A 507 -31.95 15.01 40.92
C PHE A 507 -31.40 15.64 42.22
N PRO A 508 -31.76 16.90 42.54
CA PRO A 508 -31.18 17.65 43.65
C PRO A 508 -31.42 17.04 45.05
N PHE A 509 -32.52 16.28 45.23
CA PHE A 509 -32.91 15.66 46.51
C PHE A 509 -32.68 14.15 46.58
N SER A 510 -32.09 13.56 45.54
CA SER A 510 -31.74 12.14 45.61
C SER A 510 -30.58 11.95 46.57
N HIS A 511 -30.71 11.02 47.52
CA HIS A 511 -29.66 10.62 48.47
C HIS A 511 -28.38 10.05 47.81
N HIS A 512 -28.30 10.06 46.47
CA HIS A 512 -27.21 9.57 45.62
C HIS A 512 -26.06 10.56 45.39
N ARG A 513 -25.88 11.61 46.21
CA ARG A 513 -24.62 12.38 46.16
C ARG A 513 -23.47 11.44 46.50
N ALA A 514 -22.62 11.16 45.50
CA ALA A 514 -21.49 10.27 45.66
C ALA A 514 -20.63 10.76 46.83
N GLY A 515 -20.35 9.88 47.80
CA GLY A 515 -19.45 10.23 48.92
C GLY A 515 -17.98 10.26 48.48
N LYS A 516 -17.09 10.90 49.25
CA LYS A 516 -15.65 10.96 48.94
C LYS A 516 -15.03 9.58 48.71
N LYS A 517 -15.42 8.57 49.49
CA LYS A 517 -14.97 7.17 49.32
C LYS A 517 -15.47 6.55 48.02
N GLN A 518 -16.70 6.86 47.61
CA GLN A 518 -17.29 6.35 46.36
C GLN A 518 -16.61 6.98 45.14
N THR A 519 -16.36 8.30 45.15
CA THR A 519 -15.58 8.99 44.10
C THR A 519 -14.20 8.37 43.93
N ILE A 520 -13.46 8.14 45.03
CA ILE A 520 -12.13 7.51 44.97
C ILE A 520 -12.21 6.09 44.40
N SER A 521 -13.21 5.31 44.81
CA SER A 521 -13.42 3.94 44.31
C SER A 521 -13.69 3.92 42.80
N VAL A 522 -14.56 4.81 42.30
CA VAL A 522 -14.88 4.92 40.87
C VAL A 522 -13.65 5.37 40.06
N LEU A 523 -12.92 6.38 40.54
CA LEU A 523 -11.68 6.83 39.89
C LEU A 523 -10.64 5.70 39.82
N ALA A 524 -10.45 4.94 40.90
CA ALA A 524 -9.56 3.80 40.92
C ALA A 524 -10.02 2.70 39.93
N ALA A 525 -11.31 2.43 39.83
CA ALA A 525 -11.87 1.48 38.88
C ALA A 525 -11.64 1.91 37.42
N ILE A 526 -11.80 3.20 37.09
CA ILE A 526 -11.51 3.75 35.77
C ILE A 526 -10.04 3.54 35.39
N TRP A 527 -9.12 3.83 36.32
CA TRP A 527 -7.69 3.59 36.10
C TRP A 527 -7.37 2.10 35.92
N LEU A 528 -7.93 1.23 36.75
CA LEU A 528 -7.74 -0.23 36.62
C LEU A 528 -8.24 -0.75 35.27
N LEU A 529 -9.39 -0.26 34.79
CA LEU A 529 -9.91 -0.60 33.48
C LEU A 529 -8.97 -0.11 32.36
N GLY A 530 -8.51 1.15 32.43
CA GLY A 530 -7.56 1.70 31.45
C GLY A 530 -6.23 0.95 31.40
N PHE A 531 -5.67 0.58 32.56
CA PHE A 531 -4.47 -0.25 32.63
C PHE A 531 -4.71 -1.64 32.03
N SER A 532 -5.86 -2.24 32.29
CA SER A 532 -6.22 -3.53 31.70
C SER A 532 -6.28 -3.44 30.18
N LEU A 533 -6.96 -2.42 29.63
CA LEU A 533 -7.09 -2.21 28.18
C LEU A 533 -5.75 -1.89 27.49
N SER A 534 -4.82 -1.20 28.15
CA SER A 534 -3.51 -0.90 27.56
C SER A 534 -2.49 -2.04 27.67
N ILE A 535 -2.60 -2.92 28.67
CA ILE A 535 -1.62 -3.99 28.91
C ILE A 535 -1.99 -5.30 28.20
N ILE A 536 -3.28 -5.59 27.98
CA ILE A 536 -3.75 -6.84 27.32
C ILE A 536 -2.99 -7.14 26.01
N PRO A 537 -2.79 -6.19 25.08
CA PRO A 537 -2.05 -6.45 23.84
C PRO A 537 -0.56 -6.79 24.04
N LEU A 538 0.04 -6.37 25.16
CA LEU A 538 1.44 -6.65 25.49
C LEU A 538 1.63 -8.08 26.03
N TRP A 539 0.67 -8.60 26.79
CA TRP A 539 0.75 -9.94 27.36
C TRP A 539 0.48 -11.04 26.33
N CYS A 540 -0.51 -10.83 25.45
CA CYS A 540 -0.95 -11.84 24.48
C CYS A 540 -0.28 -11.68 23.11
N LYS A 541 1.07 -11.75 23.05
CA LYS A 541 1.83 -11.62 21.79
C LYS A 541 1.44 -12.65 20.74
N GLU A 542 1.05 -13.86 21.14
CA GLU A 542 0.60 -14.91 20.20
C GLU A 542 -0.72 -14.58 19.50
N SER A 543 -1.59 -13.78 20.11
CA SER A 543 -2.88 -13.40 19.52
C SER A 543 -2.79 -12.08 18.76
N PHE A 544 -2.02 -11.11 19.26
CA PHE A 544 -1.99 -9.74 18.74
C PHE A 544 -0.75 -9.40 17.91
N GLY A 545 0.36 -10.14 18.06
CA GLY A 545 1.64 -9.81 17.45
C GLY A 545 2.26 -8.54 18.05
N ASN A 546 3.03 -7.80 17.26
CA ASN A 546 3.57 -6.50 17.66
C ASN A 546 2.51 -5.39 17.49
N TYR A 547 1.51 -5.36 18.38
CA TYR A 547 0.33 -4.49 18.25
C TYR A 547 0.67 -2.99 18.20
N TYR A 548 1.49 -2.51 19.14
CA TYR A 548 1.89 -1.10 19.21
C TYR A 548 3.00 -0.76 18.21
N GLY A 549 3.94 -1.68 17.97
CA GLY A 549 5.11 -1.43 17.13
C GLY A 549 4.91 -1.70 15.63
N ARG A 550 3.74 -1.36 15.09
CA ARG A 550 3.46 -1.48 13.64
C ARG A 550 3.90 -0.27 12.84
N ASN A 551 3.93 0.89 13.47
CA ASN A 551 4.29 2.17 12.86
C ASN A 551 5.40 2.87 13.68
N GLY A 552 6.06 3.85 13.08
CA GLY A 552 7.14 4.61 13.74
C GLY A 552 6.70 5.35 15.01
N VAL A 553 5.42 5.70 15.12
CA VAL A 553 4.84 6.50 16.22
C VAL A 553 4.23 5.64 17.35
N CYS A 554 4.28 4.32 17.20
CA CYS A 554 3.89 3.32 18.19
C CYS A 554 2.40 3.36 18.61
N PHE A 555 1.50 3.83 17.73
CA PHE A 555 0.08 4.04 18.07
C PHE A 555 -0.86 3.18 17.20
N PRO A 556 -1.81 2.42 17.78
CA PRO A 556 -2.55 1.37 17.07
C PRO A 556 -3.83 1.86 16.35
N LEU A 557 -3.72 2.97 15.60
CA LEU A 557 -4.85 3.52 14.81
C LEU A 557 -4.91 2.93 13.40
N GLN A 558 -3.76 2.69 12.78
CA GLN A 558 -3.62 2.18 11.42
C GLN A 558 -4.04 0.71 11.37
N SER A 559 -5.06 0.35 10.58
CA SER A 559 -5.40 -1.06 10.32
C SER A 559 -4.97 -1.43 8.90
N ASP A 560 -3.74 -1.95 8.76
CA ASP A 560 -3.25 -2.48 7.49
C ASP A 560 -4.04 -3.74 7.07
N LEU A 561 -4.13 -4.02 5.76
CA LEU A 561 -4.76 -5.24 5.25
C LEU A 561 -4.13 -6.55 5.78
N GLY A 562 -2.92 -6.50 6.32
CA GLY A 562 -2.20 -7.64 6.91
C GLY A 562 -2.47 -7.88 8.40
N GLU A 563 -3.37 -7.13 9.05
CA GLU A 563 -3.63 -7.32 10.48
C GLU A 563 -4.32 -8.66 10.77
N ARG A 564 -3.87 -9.32 11.84
CA ARG A 564 -4.61 -10.45 12.42
C ARG A 564 -6.02 -10.00 12.81
N PRO A 565 -7.06 -10.80 12.54
CA PRO A 565 -8.45 -10.42 12.78
C PRO A 565 -8.73 -10.08 14.25
N SER A 566 -8.01 -10.70 15.19
CA SER A 566 -8.05 -10.40 16.63
C SER A 566 -7.62 -8.97 16.97
N ALA A 567 -6.48 -8.52 16.43
CA ALA A 567 -5.95 -7.17 16.65
C ALA A 567 -6.86 -6.09 16.04
N ARG A 568 -7.35 -6.34 14.83
CA ARG A 568 -8.28 -5.45 14.15
C ARG A 568 -9.57 -5.30 14.93
N GLY A 569 -10.12 -6.41 15.43
CA GLY A 569 -11.30 -6.44 16.28
C GLY A 569 -11.09 -5.64 17.57
N TYR A 570 -9.97 -5.86 18.25
CA TYR A 570 -9.65 -5.16 19.51
C TYR A 570 -9.55 -3.64 19.37
N SER A 571 -8.79 -3.15 18.38
CA SER A 571 -8.67 -1.72 18.09
C SER A 571 -10.04 -1.11 17.74
N ALA A 572 -10.89 -1.82 16.99
CA ALA A 572 -12.25 -1.38 16.68
C ALA A 572 -13.15 -1.34 17.92
N THR A 573 -13.09 -2.36 18.79
CA THR A 573 -13.89 -2.38 20.03
C THR A 573 -13.58 -1.18 20.93
N ILE A 574 -12.33 -0.75 20.98
CA ILE A 574 -11.92 0.37 21.84
C ILE A 574 -12.25 1.71 21.19
N TYR A 575 -11.64 1.99 20.03
CA TYR A 575 -11.76 3.31 19.42
C TYR A 575 -13.12 3.58 18.78
N LEU A 576 -13.86 2.56 18.36
CA LEU A 576 -15.21 2.73 17.81
C LEU A 576 -16.28 2.27 18.80
N GLY A 577 -16.10 1.17 19.52
CA GLY A 577 -17.12 0.65 20.44
C GLY A 577 -17.23 1.44 21.75
N LEU A 578 -16.18 1.37 22.58
CA LEU A 578 -16.16 1.97 23.91
C LEU A 578 -16.33 3.49 23.84
N ASN A 579 -15.57 4.16 22.96
CA ASN A 579 -15.61 5.61 22.84
C ASN A 579 -16.95 6.11 22.28
N LEU A 580 -17.59 5.40 21.34
CA LEU A 580 -18.93 5.75 20.88
C LEU A 580 -19.97 5.61 22.00
N ALA A 581 -19.90 4.54 22.80
CA ALA A 581 -20.79 4.36 23.94
C ALA A 581 -20.60 5.47 24.99
N ALA A 582 -19.35 5.89 25.23
CA ALA A 582 -19.02 7.04 26.06
C ALA A 582 -19.67 8.34 25.54
N PHE A 583 -19.52 8.65 24.26
CA PHE A 583 -20.11 9.85 23.66
C PHE A 583 -21.63 9.83 23.65
N ILE A 584 -22.27 8.69 23.36
CA ILE A 584 -23.73 8.56 23.45
C ILE A 584 -24.21 8.84 24.87
N THR A 585 -23.53 8.27 25.87
CA THR A 585 -23.85 8.49 27.29
C THR A 585 -23.74 9.97 27.66
N ILE A 586 -22.68 10.62 27.19
CA ILE A 586 -22.43 12.05 27.39
C ILE A 586 -23.55 12.90 26.77
N VAL A 587 -23.91 12.65 25.50
CA VAL A 587 -24.96 13.39 24.78
C VAL A 587 -26.31 13.24 25.49
N PHE A 588 -26.63 12.02 25.94
CA PHE A 588 -27.83 11.74 26.72
C PHE A 588 -27.83 12.53 28.04
N ALA A 589 -26.73 12.50 28.79
CA ALA A 589 -26.58 13.20 30.06
C ALA A 589 -26.75 14.72 29.91
N TYR A 590 -26.15 15.33 28.88
CA TYR A 590 -26.33 16.77 28.60
C TYR A 590 -27.74 17.12 28.17
N SER A 591 -28.34 16.32 27.29
CA SER A 591 -29.73 16.54 26.86
C SER A 591 -30.67 16.53 28.06
N GLY A 592 -30.49 15.56 28.97
CA GLY A 592 -31.23 15.49 30.22
C GLY A 592 -30.94 16.67 31.18
N MET A 593 -29.69 17.13 31.25
CA MET A 593 -29.29 18.28 32.07
C MET A 593 -29.96 19.57 31.59
N PHE A 594 -29.90 19.89 30.29
CA PHE A 594 -30.53 21.08 29.72
C PHE A 594 -32.06 21.02 29.82
N TYR A 595 -32.65 19.84 29.61
CA TYR A 595 -34.08 19.63 29.80
C TYR A 595 -34.52 19.90 31.24
N SER A 596 -33.78 19.37 32.22
CA SER A 596 -34.05 19.60 33.64
C SER A 596 -33.92 21.08 34.00
N ILE A 597 -32.87 21.77 33.53
CA ILE A 597 -32.70 23.21 33.73
C ILE A 597 -33.87 23.99 33.14
N HIS A 598 -34.34 23.65 31.94
CA HIS A 598 -35.47 24.32 31.30
C HIS A 598 -36.78 24.15 32.09
N ILE A 599 -37.03 22.96 32.64
CA ILE A 599 -38.18 22.71 33.52
C ILE A 599 -38.07 23.49 34.83
N THR A 600 -36.90 23.50 35.45
CA THR A 600 -36.69 24.21 36.71
C THR A 600 -36.79 25.73 36.50
N ALA A 601 -36.33 26.25 35.36
CA ALA A 601 -36.47 27.65 34.96
C ALA A 601 -37.94 28.06 34.74
N SER A 602 -38.80 27.17 34.22
CA SER A 602 -40.22 27.47 34.00
C SER A 602 -41.06 27.40 35.29
N LYS A 603 -40.60 26.69 36.32
CA LYS A 603 -41.34 26.48 37.58
C LYS A 603 -40.94 27.42 38.74
N THR A 604 -39.81 28.13 38.65
CA THR A 604 -39.24 28.89 39.78
C THR A 604 -39.04 30.37 39.44
N ALA A 605 -39.45 31.28 40.33
CA ALA A 605 -39.38 32.74 40.12
C ALA A 605 -37.97 33.36 40.38
N GLU A 606 -37.02 32.59 40.92
CA GLU A 606 -35.66 33.06 41.23
C GLU A 606 -34.70 32.95 40.03
N ARG A 607 -34.65 34.01 39.22
CA ARG A 607 -33.77 34.09 38.03
C ARG A 607 -32.27 33.97 38.34
N GLY A 608 -31.83 34.31 39.55
CA GLY A 608 -30.41 34.33 39.94
C GLY A 608 -29.76 32.95 40.07
N VAL A 609 -30.44 32.00 40.71
CA VAL A 609 -29.93 30.61 40.89
C VAL A 609 -29.89 29.87 39.55
N CYS A 610 -30.94 30.04 38.73
CA CYS A 610 -31.02 29.47 37.38
C CYS A 610 -29.90 30.01 36.46
N SER A 611 -29.56 31.30 36.54
CA SER A 611 -28.48 31.90 35.74
C SER A 611 -27.11 31.28 36.05
N ARG A 612 -26.84 30.99 37.34
CA ARG A 612 -25.58 30.37 37.78
C ARG A 612 -25.45 28.92 37.29
N GLU A 613 -26.52 28.12 37.38
CA GLU A 613 -26.53 26.74 36.90
C GLU A 613 -26.42 26.64 35.37
N VAL A 614 -27.09 27.54 34.63
CA VAL A 614 -26.97 27.64 33.16
C VAL A 614 -25.55 28.00 32.73
N THR A 615 -24.89 28.92 33.44
CA THR A 615 -23.51 29.33 33.14
C THR A 615 -22.53 28.17 33.34
N ILE A 616 -22.73 27.37 34.40
CA ILE A 616 -21.94 26.17 34.67
C ILE A 616 -22.19 25.11 33.60
N ALA A 617 -23.44 24.83 33.25
CA ALA A 617 -23.80 23.83 32.24
C ALA A 617 -23.27 24.17 30.83
N LYS A 618 -23.39 25.44 30.41
CA LYS A 618 -22.83 25.92 29.12
C LYS A 618 -21.32 25.74 29.04
N ARG A 619 -20.60 25.96 30.14
CA ARG A 619 -19.15 25.78 30.19
C ARG A 619 -18.74 24.32 30.00
N PHE A 620 -19.42 23.40 30.67
CA PHE A 620 -19.19 21.96 30.52
C PHE A 620 -19.55 21.46 29.12
N PHE A 621 -20.62 22.00 28.53
CA PHE A 621 -20.99 21.71 27.16
C PHE A 621 -19.86 22.05 26.16
N PHE A 622 -19.23 23.22 26.27
CA PHE A 622 -18.11 23.59 25.38
C PHE A 622 -16.91 22.64 25.52
N ILE A 623 -16.58 22.20 26.74
CA ILE A 623 -15.49 21.26 26.99
C ILE A 623 -15.72 19.93 26.28
N VAL A 624 -16.92 19.39 26.44
CA VAL A 624 -17.27 18.11 25.84
C VAL A 624 -17.44 18.22 24.33
N PHE A 625 -17.94 19.36 23.85
CA PHE A 625 -18.05 19.62 22.43
C PHE A 625 -16.67 19.65 21.75
N THR A 626 -15.67 20.31 22.36
CA THR A 626 -14.31 20.33 21.82
C THR A 626 -13.67 18.95 21.79
N ASP A 627 -13.90 18.13 22.83
CA ASP A 627 -13.45 16.73 22.85
C ASP A 627 -14.12 15.90 21.75
N ALA A 628 -15.44 15.98 21.62
CA ALA A 628 -16.19 15.27 20.58
C ALA A 628 -15.71 15.63 19.16
N LEU A 629 -15.39 16.91 18.90
CA LEU A 629 -14.84 17.34 17.62
C LEU A 629 -13.48 16.70 17.30
N CYS A 630 -12.62 16.50 18.30
CA CYS A 630 -11.31 15.86 18.12
C CYS A 630 -11.43 14.36 17.82
N TRP A 631 -12.51 13.72 18.27
CA TRP A 631 -12.77 12.29 18.05
C TRP A 631 -13.44 11.96 16.72
N ILE A 632 -14.15 12.91 16.08
CA ILE A 632 -14.78 12.70 14.77
C ILE A 632 -13.78 12.17 13.71
N PRO A 633 -12.59 12.78 13.51
CA PRO A 633 -11.60 12.26 12.56
C PRO A 633 -11.16 10.83 12.88
N ILE A 634 -11.00 10.50 14.17
CA ILE A 634 -10.58 9.16 14.62
C ILE A 634 -11.65 8.12 14.28
N PHE A 635 -12.93 8.43 14.55
CA PHE A 635 -14.05 7.55 14.18
C PHE A 635 -14.14 7.35 12.68
N LEU A 636 -14.00 8.43 11.90
CA LEU A 636 -14.08 8.38 10.44
C LEU A 636 -12.94 7.54 9.85
N LEU A 637 -11.71 7.74 10.32
CA LEU A 637 -10.56 6.95 9.90
C LEU A 637 -10.75 5.47 10.24
N LYS A 638 -11.26 5.15 11.44
CA LYS A 638 -11.48 3.76 11.83
C LYS A 638 -12.60 3.10 11.01
N LEU A 639 -13.66 3.84 10.69
CA LEU A 639 -14.74 3.37 9.82
C LEU A 639 -14.25 3.10 8.39
N LEU A 640 -13.50 4.04 7.80
CA LEU A 640 -12.90 3.87 6.47
C LEU A 640 -11.93 2.68 6.44
N SER A 641 -11.15 2.51 7.50
CA SER A 641 -10.24 1.37 7.63
C SER A 641 -10.99 0.04 7.75
N LEU A 642 -12.18 -0.02 8.37
CA LEU A 642 -13.04 -1.21 8.36
C LEU A 642 -13.61 -1.51 6.97
N LEU A 643 -13.92 -0.47 6.18
CA LEU A 643 -14.37 -0.58 4.78
C LEU A 643 -13.25 -0.95 3.79
N GLN A 644 -12.02 -1.19 4.26
CA GLN A 644 -10.86 -1.55 3.44
C GLN A 644 -10.48 -0.49 2.39
N VAL A 645 -10.74 0.78 2.69
CA VAL A 645 -10.25 1.90 1.87
C VAL A 645 -8.79 2.17 2.23
N GLU A 646 -7.92 2.34 1.23
CA GLU A 646 -6.52 2.74 1.45
C GLU A 646 -6.46 4.17 1.97
N ILE A 647 -5.88 4.34 3.15
CA ILE A 647 -5.75 5.65 3.81
C ILE A 647 -4.29 6.08 3.73
N PRO A 648 -3.99 7.28 3.20
CA PRO A 648 -2.64 7.84 3.23
C PRO A 648 -2.11 7.93 4.67
N GLY A 649 -0.92 7.37 4.93
CA GLY A 649 -0.31 7.41 6.27
C GLY A 649 0.01 8.84 6.78
N THR A 650 0.04 9.82 5.88
CA THR A 650 0.18 11.23 6.25
C THR A 650 -1.01 11.70 7.11
N ILE A 651 -2.24 11.31 6.75
CA ILE A 651 -3.44 11.70 7.49
C ILE A 651 -3.42 11.08 8.88
N THR A 652 -3.05 9.81 8.99
CA THR A 652 -3.01 9.11 10.29
C THR A 652 -1.94 9.72 11.21
N SER A 653 -0.82 10.18 10.64
CA SER A 653 0.20 10.93 11.38
C SER A 653 -0.34 12.21 12.00
N TRP A 654 -1.04 13.03 11.21
CA TRP A 654 -1.67 14.27 11.69
C TRP A 654 -2.70 14.00 12.79
N VAL A 655 -3.48 12.93 12.66
CA VAL A 655 -4.46 12.58 13.70
C VAL A 655 -3.78 12.18 15.01
N VAL A 656 -2.75 11.33 14.97
CA VAL A 656 -2.08 10.84 16.18
C VAL A 656 -1.22 11.90 16.86
N ILE A 657 -0.48 12.69 16.07
CA ILE A 657 0.49 13.67 16.60
C ILE A 657 -0.17 15.01 16.94
N PHE A 658 -1.19 15.42 16.19
CA PHE A 658 -1.80 16.74 16.34
C PHE A 658 -3.23 16.68 16.89
N ILE A 659 -4.15 15.97 16.25
CA ILE A 659 -5.59 16.02 16.61
C ILE A 659 -5.86 15.34 17.97
N LEU A 660 -5.31 14.15 18.22
CA LEU A 660 -5.54 13.44 19.47
C LEU A 660 -5.00 14.23 20.69
N PRO A 661 -3.76 14.76 20.67
CA PRO A 661 -3.19 15.42 21.83
C PRO A 661 -3.65 16.87 22.04
N ILE A 662 -4.25 17.53 21.02
CA ILE A 662 -4.74 18.91 21.15
C ILE A 662 -5.79 19.03 22.26
N ASN A 663 -6.62 18.00 22.43
CA ASN A 663 -7.64 17.97 23.46
C ASN A 663 -7.00 18.03 24.86
N SER A 664 -6.00 17.19 25.11
CA SER A 664 -5.24 17.19 26.36
C SER A 664 -4.48 18.50 26.61
N ALA A 665 -4.19 19.29 25.57
CA ALA A 665 -3.55 20.60 25.69
C ALA A 665 -4.57 21.72 26.03
N LEU A 666 -5.77 21.66 25.45
CA LEU A 666 -6.83 22.67 25.63
C LEU A 666 -7.63 22.46 26.92
N ASN A 667 -7.75 21.22 27.39
CA ASN A 667 -8.43 20.83 28.63
C ASN A 667 -8.06 21.71 29.83
N PRO A 668 -6.77 21.91 30.19
CA PRO A 668 -6.33 22.83 31.24
C PRO A 668 -6.93 24.24 31.18
N ILE A 669 -6.96 24.82 29.98
CA ILE A 669 -7.47 26.18 29.70
C ILE A 669 -8.97 26.21 30.00
N LEU A 670 -9.70 25.22 29.48
CA LEU A 670 -11.15 25.15 29.62
C LEU A 670 -11.59 24.84 31.07
N TYR A 671 -10.83 24.02 31.81
CA TYR A 671 -11.13 23.69 33.21
C TYR A 671 -10.79 24.79 34.22
N THR A 672 -9.85 25.68 33.90
CA THR A 672 -9.26 26.56 34.91
C THR A 672 -9.45 28.04 34.58
N ILE A 673 -9.08 28.48 33.38
CA ILE A 673 -9.01 29.90 33.00
C ILE A 673 -10.40 30.52 32.85
N THR A 674 -11.41 29.74 32.47
CA THR A 674 -12.80 30.18 32.31
C THR A 674 -13.60 30.19 33.63
N THR A 675 -12.96 30.02 34.80
CA THR A 675 -13.64 30.06 36.10
C THR A 675 -13.69 31.47 36.67
N ALA A 676 -14.87 31.95 37.07
CA ALA A 676 -15.04 33.29 37.67
C ALA A 676 -14.16 33.51 38.92
N SER A 677 -14.01 32.50 39.79
CA SER A 677 -13.14 32.62 40.98
C SER A 677 -11.64 32.72 40.65
N PHE A 678 -11.21 32.23 39.49
CA PHE A 678 -9.84 32.40 38.99
C PHE A 678 -9.64 33.81 38.45
N GLN A 679 -10.58 34.32 37.63
CA GLN A 679 -10.53 35.69 37.11
C GLN A 679 -10.54 36.73 38.24
N GLU A 680 -11.33 36.53 39.30
CA GLU A 680 -11.37 37.43 40.45
C GLU A 680 -10.08 37.39 41.28
N LYS A 681 -9.50 36.22 41.53
CA LYS A 681 -8.23 36.13 42.29
C LYS A 681 -7.01 36.57 41.49
N VAL A 682 -6.98 36.35 40.17
CA VAL A 682 -5.93 36.90 39.30
C VAL A 682 -6.03 38.43 39.24
N LYS A 683 -7.24 38.98 39.15
CA LYS A 683 -7.46 40.43 39.31
C LYS A 683 -6.99 40.92 40.68
N GLY A 684 -7.33 40.22 41.75
CA GLY A 684 -6.88 40.53 43.10
C GLY A 684 -5.36 40.55 43.23
N CYS A 685 -4.67 39.52 42.71
CA CYS A 685 -3.21 39.41 42.77
C CYS A 685 -2.51 40.45 41.88
N LEU A 686 -3.06 40.77 40.70
CA LEU A 686 -2.60 41.87 39.85
C LEU A 686 -2.78 43.24 40.54
N GLN A 687 -3.88 43.42 41.27
CA GLN A 687 -4.14 44.63 42.06
C GLN A 687 -3.16 44.73 43.24
N THR A 688 -2.86 43.63 43.94
CA THR A 688 -1.86 43.63 45.03
C THR A 688 -0.47 43.97 44.49
N LYS A 689 -0.10 43.42 43.34
CA LYS A 689 1.18 43.74 42.67
C LYS A 689 1.24 45.18 42.16
N GLN A 690 0.12 45.74 41.69
CA GLN A 690 0.02 47.16 41.31
C GLN A 690 0.10 48.10 42.53
N LEU A 691 -0.40 47.68 43.69
CA LEU A 691 -0.26 48.41 44.95
C LEU A 691 1.21 48.38 45.46
N GLU A 692 1.88 47.22 45.40
CA GLU A 692 3.31 47.11 45.76
C GLU A 692 4.24 47.92 44.81
N LEU A 693 3.87 48.06 43.54
CA LEU A 693 4.58 48.90 42.55
C LEU A 693 4.29 50.40 42.68
N HIS A 694 3.26 50.78 43.45
CA HIS A 694 2.95 52.19 43.74
C HIS A 694 3.47 52.63 45.12
N GLU A 695 3.75 51.69 46.03
CA GLU A 695 4.39 51.94 47.33
C GLU A 695 5.94 51.84 47.29
N SER A 696 6.52 51.37 46.18
CA SER A 696 7.96 51.44 45.87
C SER A 696 8.27 52.58 44.90
#